data_AF-A0A9D8TND3-F1
#
_entry.id   AF-A0A9D8TND3-F1
#
_cell.length_a   1.000
_cell.length_b   1.000
_cell.length_c   1.000
_cell.angle_alpha   90.00
_cell.angle_beta   90.00
_cell.angle_gamma   90.00
#
_symmetry.space_group_name_H-M   'P 1'
#
loop_
_entity.id
_entity.type
_entity.pdbx_description
1 polymer ?
#
loop_
_entity_poly.entity_id
_entity_poly.type
_entity_poly.pdbx_seq_one_letter_code
_entity_poly.pdbx_strand_id
1 'polypeptide(L)'
;MNYPLVTEYIESIRFSTENLDKWKSLEPVLDSSGSVVMSNGGFAVVFKMRDRDSGRFYALKCFLRDQPGRAEDYAMIASELEYASSPFLLKFEYLDRELFVDAKGCDENEFPVLLMDWVDGEPLDVYVRRHYRDSYKMDMLAYQFSRLSMWLMSQNFAHGDLKPDNVMVRADGSLVLIDYDGMFVPQMEGSKAREIGTPHFRHPNRTDSEFNEHIDDFSIISILLSLKLIAADPELMDKYGEADRLLFSEADYRNMSGSKLVEEVFPSKNEEINMLVSLFSIAVIQGNLSKVSFHLLKLKRPEEQEEELSTKVTKEDRAEAWVDEYGAKYSKDRKRLLKVPRNIEEYAILPGTRVVCDWAFCDCDSLSSVVIPDSVTSIGNWAFYMCISLRSIMLPKSLKEIVGNPLAGLKITITNKSPYFNVYEGNLYDSGRKRLIAFCSGVSDFVIPDSVTTIGDSAFCDCSSLSSVVIPASVTTIGDGAFYDCSSLSSVVIPASVTTIGDSAFCGCSSLSSVVIPASVTAIGDSAFCGCGSLSSVVIPASVTAIGDSAFSGCRSLSSVVIPDSVTTIGDSAFNGCKSLSSVVIPDSVTTIGDSVFWACYSLNSIIVSRSAYERVCGMLDVRLRSKVVIKEDLDSDDDLPF
;
A
#
# COMPACT_ATOMS: atom_id res chain seq x y z
N MET A 1 -41.47 39.30 -22.68
CA MET A 1 -40.26 39.77 -21.96
C MET A 1 -39.04 39.40 -22.77
N ASN A 2 -38.09 40.31 -22.94
CA ASN A 2 -36.72 39.91 -23.33
C ASN A 2 -36.04 39.43 -22.05
N TYR A 3 -35.59 38.19 -22.03
CA TYR A 3 -34.89 37.62 -20.88
C TYR A 3 -33.44 38.11 -20.83
N PRO A 4 -32.82 38.23 -19.63
CA PRO A 4 -31.50 38.81 -19.48
C PRO A 4 -30.41 37.89 -20.03
N LEU A 5 -29.32 38.49 -20.46
CA LEU A 5 -28.07 37.79 -20.73
C LEU A 5 -27.43 37.32 -19.41
N VAL A 6 -26.62 36.27 -19.48
CA VAL A 6 -25.85 35.78 -18.31
C VAL A 6 -25.01 36.89 -17.67
N THR A 7 -24.45 37.79 -18.47
CA THR A 7 -23.69 38.95 -17.99
C THR A 7 -24.54 39.90 -17.14
N GLU A 8 -25.81 40.11 -17.50
CA GLU A 8 -26.73 40.95 -16.76
C GLU A 8 -27.14 40.30 -15.43
N TYR A 9 -27.28 38.96 -15.40
CA TYR A 9 -27.47 38.22 -14.15
C TYR A 9 -26.26 38.29 -13.22
N ILE A 10 -25.04 38.15 -13.75
CA ILE A 10 -23.81 38.28 -12.95
C ILE A 10 -23.74 39.67 -12.29
N GLU A 11 -24.04 40.73 -13.03
CA GLU A 11 -24.04 42.09 -12.49
C GLU A 11 -25.12 42.27 -11.43
N SER A 12 -26.34 41.78 -11.68
CA SER A 12 -27.47 41.91 -10.75
C SER A 12 -27.25 41.14 -9.44
N ILE A 13 -26.58 39.99 -9.50
CA ILE A 13 -26.32 39.12 -8.33
C ILE A 13 -25.12 39.60 -7.50
N ARG A 14 -24.15 40.30 -8.10
CA ARG A 14 -23.10 40.98 -7.33
C ARG A 14 -23.65 42.00 -6.33
N PHE A 15 -24.85 42.54 -6.58
CA PHE A 15 -25.58 43.43 -5.67
C PHE A 15 -26.82 42.75 -5.06
N SER A 16 -26.80 41.42 -4.92
CA SER A 16 -27.92 40.60 -4.41
C SER A 16 -28.49 41.07 -3.05
N THR A 17 -27.68 41.70 -2.20
CA THR A 17 -28.13 42.27 -0.92
C THR A 17 -29.16 43.40 -1.06
N GLU A 18 -29.15 44.07 -2.21
CA GLU A 18 -30.08 45.14 -2.57
C GLU A 18 -31.25 44.60 -3.42
N ASN A 19 -31.04 43.50 -4.15
CA ASN A 19 -31.98 42.97 -5.14
C ASN A 19 -32.78 41.72 -4.71
N LEU A 20 -32.50 41.13 -3.54
CA LEU A 20 -33.24 39.99 -3.00
C LEU A 20 -33.97 40.39 -1.72
N ASP A 21 -35.20 40.88 -1.85
CA ASP A 21 -35.97 41.49 -0.75
C ASP A 21 -36.05 40.68 0.54
N LYS A 22 -36.45 39.40 0.43
CA LYS A 22 -36.58 38.49 1.59
C LYS A 22 -35.24 37.88 2.02
N TRP A 23 -34.20 37.99 1.19
CA TRP A 23 -32.94 37.27 1.32
C TRP A 23 -31.72 38.21 1.22
N LYS A 24 -31.80 39.37 1.90
CA LYS A 24 -30.77 40.43 1.86
C LYS A 24 -29.40 40.02 2.42
N SER A 25 -29.35 38.89 3.15
CA SER A 25 -28.12 38.31 3.70
C SER A 25 -27.40 37.38 2.71
N LEU A 26 -28.02 37.04 1.57
CA LEU A 26 -27.38 36.23 0.53
C LEU A 26 -26.36 37.04 -0.26
N GLU A 27 -25.20 36.45 -0.47
CA GLU A 27 -24.14 36.97 -1.31
C GLU A 27 -23.56 35.88 -2.23
N PRO A 28 -23.09 36.21 -3.45
CA PRO A 28 -22.49 35.22 -4.33
C PRO A 28 -21.18 34.68 -3.78
N VAL A 29 -20.96 33.38 -3.93
CA VAL A 29 -19.67 32.77 -3.65
C VAL A 29 -18.70 33.08 -4.79
N LEU A 30 -17.49 33.50 -4.43
CA LEU A 30 -16.42 33.80 -5.37
C LEU A 30 -15.39 32.67 -5.39
N ASP A 31 -14.88 32.35 -6.57
CA ASP A 31 -13.74 31.45 -6.74
C ASP A 31 -12.40 32.15 -6.41
N SER A 32 -11.30 31.42 -6.51
CA SER A 32 -9.95 31.94 -6.23
C SER A 32 -9.50 33.07 -7.17
N SER A 33 -10.16 33.25 -8.31
CA SER A 33 -9.93 34.35 -9.25
C SER A 33 -10.77 35.59 -8.95
N GLY A 34 -11.69 35.51 -7.98
CA GLY A 34 -12.67 36.54 -7.68
C GLY A 34 -13.89 36.53 -8.60
N SER A 35 -14.08 35.46 -9.38
CA SER A 35 -15.24 35.29 -10.26
C SER A 35 -16.39 34.60 -9.53
N VAL A 36 -17.63 34.88 -9.92
CA VAL A 36 -18.81 34.26 -9.29
C VAL A 36 -18.89 32.79 -9.66
N VAL A 37 -19.05 31.92 -8.66
CA VAL A 37 -19.24 30.48 -8.85
C VAL A 37 -20.65 30.22 -9.40
N MET A 38 -20.72 29.73 -10.64
CA MET A 38 -21.99 29.45 -11.32
C MET A 38 -21.89 28.25 -12.28
N SER A 39 -23.04 27.66 -12.60
CA SER A 39 -23.20 26.67 -13.68
C SER A 39 -24.14 27.22 -14.75
N ASN A 40 -23.82 27.02 -16.04
CA ASN A 40 -24.59 27.56 -17.15
C ASN A 40 -25.24 26.43 -17.96
N GLY A 41 -26.56 26.51 -18.14
CA GLY A 41 -27.36 25.62 -18.98
C GLY A 41 -28.01 26.34 -20.14
N GLY A 42 -28.66 25.60 -21.05
CA GLY A 42 -29.25 26.17 -22.27
C GLY A 42 -30.37 27.19 -22.04
N PHE A 43 -31.00 27.20 -20.85
CA PHE A 43 -32.14 28.06 -20.54
C PHE A 43 -32.11 28.65 -19.12
N ALA A 44 -31.07 28.35 -18.35
CA ALA A 44 -30.90 28.87 -17.00
C ALA A 44 -29.43 28.89 -16.60
N VAL A 45 -29.07 29.79 -15.70
CA VAL A 45 -27.78 29.83 -15.01
C VAL A 45 -28.04 29.69 -13.51
N VAL A 46 -27.22 28.90 -12.82
CA VAL A 46 -27.36 28.62 -11.38
C VAL A 46 -26.16 29.19 -10.65
N PHE A 47 -26.39 30.08 -9.69
CA PHE A 47 -25.37 30.73 -8.90
C PHE A 47 -25.25 30.08 -7.52
N LYS A 48 -24.01 29.90 -7.05
CA LYS A 48 -23.77 29.51 -5.66
C LYS A 48 -23.84 30.76 -4.77
N MET A 49 -24.81 30.76 -3.85
CA MET A 49 -25.04 31.83 -2.90
C MET A 49 -24.66 31.36 -1.49
N ARG A 50 -24.19 32.28 -0.66
CA ARG A 50 -23.95 32.05 0.77
C ARG A 50 -24.80 33.01 1.57
N ASP A 51 -25.51 32.50 2.55
CA ASP A 51 -26.14 33.33 3.56
C ASP A 51 -25.09 33.75 4.59
N ARG A 52 -24.88 35.07 4.73
CA ARG A 52 -23.92 35.61 5.70
C ARG A 52 -24.26 35.27 7.14
N ASP A 53 -25.55 35.15 7.46
CA ASP A 53 -26.00 35.03 8.84
C ASP A 53 -25.88 33.57 9.34
N SER A 54 -26.34 32.61 8.55
CA SER A 54 -26.25 31.17 8.89
C SER A 54 -24.99 30.48 8.39
N GLY A 55 -24.29 31.06 7.41
CA GLY A 55 -23.18 30.43 6.71
C GLY A 55 -23.60 29.31 5.74
N ARG A 56 -24.90 29.04 5.58
CA ARG A 56 -25.42 28.02 4.66
C ARG A 56 -25.28 28.45 3.20
N PHE A 57 -25.17 27.46 2.32
CA PHE A 57 -25.10 27.67 0.88
C PHE A 57 -26.42 27.34 0.19
N TYR A 58 -26.76 28.13 -0.82
CA TYR A 58 -27.97 27.99 -1.63
C TYR A 58 -27.62 28.05 -3.12
N ALA A 59 -28.46 27.44 -3.94
CA ALA A 59 -28.45 27.58 -5.40
C ALA A 59 -29.54 28.59 -5.81
N LEU A 60 -29.13 29.65 -6.51
CA LEU A 60 -30.03 30.64 -7.10
C LEU A 60 -30.11 30.41 -8.60
N LYS A 61 -31.23 29.88 -9.09
CA LYS A 61 -31.46 29.55 -10.49
C LYS A 61 -32.16 30.71 -11.20
N CYS A 62 -31.51 31.24 -12.23
CA CYS A 62 -31.96 32.36 -13.05
C CYS A 62 -32.28 31.88 -14.46
N PHE A 63 -33.45 32.24 -15.01
CA PHE A 63 -33.88 31.74 -16.33
C PHE A 63 -33.48 32.67 -17.47
N LEU A 64 -33.14 32.09 -18.63
CA LEU A 64 -32.75 32.79 -19.86
C LEU A 64 -33.88 32.81 -20.91
N ARG A 65 -35.02 32.17 -20.64
CA ARG A 65 -36.24 32.18 -21.47
C ARG A 65 -37.48 31.85 -20.64
N ASP A 66 -38.66 32.06 -21.22
CA ASP A 66 -39.93 31.81 -20.53
C ASP A 66 -40.23 30.33 -20.33
N GLN A 67 -40.80 30.01 -19.16
CA GLN A 67 -41.17 28.67 -18.71
C GLN A 67 -42.51 28.78 -17.96
N PRO A 68 -43.65 28.61 -18.65
CA PRO A 68 -44.97 28.63 -18.03
C PRO A 68 -45.09 27.55 -16.95
N GLY A 69 -45.58 27.88 -15.76
CA GLY A 69 -45.81 26.93 -14.67
C GLY A 69 -44.56 26.52 -13.88
N ARG A 70 -43.41 27.16 -14.10
CA ARG A 70 -42.12 26.76 -13.50
C ARG A 70 -42.14 26.69 -11.97
N ALA A 71 -42.81 27.62 -11.29
CA ALA A 71 -42.82 27.64 -9.83
C ALA A 71 -43.63 26.47 -9.27
N GLU A 72 -44.77 26.15 -9.90
CA GLU A 72 -45.59 24.98 -9.56
C GLU A 72 -44.86 23.68 -9.87
N ASP A 73 -44.18 23.61 -11.02
CA ASP A 73 -43.44 22.43 -11.44
C ASP A 73 -42.28 22.11 -10.50
N TYR A 74 -41.47 23.10 -10.13
CA TYR A 74 -40.33 22.91 -9.22
C TYR A 74 -40.77 22.62 -7.79
N ALA A 75 -41.88 23.22 -7.34
CA ALA A 75 -42.48 22.86 -6.05
C ALA A 75 -42.99 21.41 -6.05
N MET A 76 -43.58 20.95 -7.16
CA MET A 76 -43.99 19.55 -7.32
C MET A 76 -42.79 18.61 -7.32
N ILE A 77 -41.71 18.93 -8.06
CA ILE A 77 -40.45 18.17 -8.05
C ILE A 77 -39.93 18.03 -6.61
N ALA A 78 -39.77 19.14 -5.88
CA ALA A 78 -39.26 19.12 -4.50
C ALA A 78 -40.14 18.28 -3.56
N SER A 79 -41.47 18.38 -3.68
CA SER A 79 -42.42 17.58 -2.90
C SER A 79 -42.28 16.08 -3.18
N GLU A 80 -42.09 15.67 -4.44
CA GLU A 80 -41.96 14.26 -4.80
C GLU A 80 -40.62 13.66 -4.36
N LEU A 81 -39.54 14.43 -4.49
CA LEU A 81 -38.21 14.04 -3.99
C LEU A 81 -38.20 13.84 -2.47
N GLU A 82 -39.07 14.52 -1.72
CA GLU A 82 -39.22 14.32 -0.27
C GLU A 82 -39.60 12.87 0.08
N TYR A 83 -40.41 12.22 -0.76
CA TYR A 83 -40.86 10.84 -0.58
C TYR A 83 -40.00 9.81 -1.31
N ALA A 84 -39.10 10.24 -2.21
CA ALA A 84 -38.13 9.38 -2.86
C ALA A 84 -37.02 8.96 -1.86
N SER A 85 -36.95 7.67 -1.53
CA SER A 85 -35.89 7.11 -0.69
C SER A 85 -34.77 6.52 -1.54
N SER A 86 -33.67 7.24 -1.71
CA SER A 86 -32.49 6.75 -2.44
C SER A 86 -31.18 7.33 -1.90
N PRO A 87 -30.08 6.55 -1.89
CA PRO A 87 -28.75 7.06 -1.58
C PRO A 87 -28.15 7.90 -2.72
N PHE A 88 -28.74 7.83 -3.92
CA PHE A 88 -28.24 8.49 -5.13
C PHE A 88 -28.97 9.78 -5.47
N LEU A 89 -30.13 10.03 -4.86
CA LEU A 89 -30.96 11.19 -5.17
C LEU A 89 -31.02 12.10 -3.94
N LEU A 90 -30.78 13.39 -4.17
CA LEU A 90 -30.75 14.37 -3.12
C LEU A 90 -32.13 15.02 -2.94
N LYS A 91 -32.56 15.14 -1.69
CA LYS A 91 -33.73 15.94 -1.31
C LYS A 91 -33.27 17.40 -1.15
N PHE A 92 -33.97 18.33 -1.80
CA PHE A 92 -33.75 19.75 -1.61
C PHE A 92 -35.06 20.43 -1.25
N GLU A 93 -35.00 21.44 -0.38
CA GLU A 93 -36.16 22.27 -0.10
C GLU A 93 -36.30 23.36 -1.18
N TYR A 94 -37.53 23.56 -1.64
CA TYR A 94 -37.89 24.67 -2.50
C TYR A 94 -38.42 25.81 -1.62
N LEU A 95 -37.58 26.82 -1.37
CA LEU A 95 -37.72 27.71 -0.22
C LEU A 95 -38.71 28.86 -0.42
N ASP A 96 -38.85 29.40 -1.64
CA ASP A 96 -39.80 30.47 -1.96
C ASP A 96 -40.34 30.32 -3.39
N ARG A 97 -41.65 30.47 -3.56
CA ARG A 97 -42.32 30.50 -4.87
C ARG A 97 -41.93 31.81 -5.58
N GLU A 98 -41.05 31.69 -6.57
CA GLU A 98 -40.65 32.75 -7.52
C GLU A 98 -40.20 34.07 -6.85
N LEU A 99 -38.89 34.23 -6.68
CA LEU A 99 -38.28 35.51 -6.29
C LEU A 99 -38.07 36.36 -7.55
N PHE A 100 -37.99 37.68 -7.40
CA PHE A 100 -37.71 38.60 -8.49
C PHE A 100 -36.40 39.34 -8.22
N VAL A 101 -35.59 39.52 -9.27
CA VAL A 101 -34.33 40.28 -9.24
C VAL A 101 -34.44 41.41 -10.27
N ASP A 102 -34.14 42.63 -9.85
CA ASP A 102 -34.08 43.80 -10.72
C ASP A 102 -32.89 43.70 -11.68
N ALA A 103 -33.12 43.88 -12.99
CA ALA A 103 -32.01 44.07 -13.91
C ALA A 103 -31.48 45.50 -13.82
N LYS A 104 -30.20 45.63 -13.48
CA LYS A 104 -29.55 46.93 -13.35
C LYS A 104 -29.51 47.66 -14.70
N GLY A 105 -30.18 48.81 -14.80
CA GLY A 105 -30.24 49.64 -16.01
C GLY A 105 -31.61 49.69 -16.71
N CYS A 106 -32.64 49.03 -16.16
CA CYS A 106 -34.01 49.13 -16.65
C CYS A 106 -34.99 49.16 -15.46
N ASP A 107 -35.50 50.36 -15.12
CA ASP A 107 -36.37 50.60 -13.94
C ASP A 107 -37.75 49.92 -14.01
N GLU A 108 -38.02 49.07 -15.02
CA GLU A 108 -39.30 48.39 -15.23
C GLU A 108 -39.19 46.87 -15.49
N ASN A 109 -38.01 46.24 -15.35
CA ASN A 109 -37.84 44.81 -15.66
C ASN A 109 -37.27 44.00 -14.47
N GLU A 110 -38.17 43.32 -13.78
CA GLU A 110 -37.89 42.26 -12.80
C GLU A 110 -37.84 40.87 -13.50
N PHE A 111 -36.97 39.97 -13.02
CA PHE A 111 -36.84 38.63 -13.57
C PHE A 111 -37.03 37.53 -12.52
N PRO A 112 -37.79 36.46 -12.86
CA PRO A 112 -38.04 35.37 -11.93
C PRO A 112 -36.77 34.54 -11.70
N VAL A 113 -36.48 34.26 -10.43
CA VAL A 113 -35.40 33.37 -9.98
C VAL A 113 -35.94 32.40 -8.93
N LEU A 114 -35.31 31.22 -8.84
CA LEU A 114 -35.66 30.20 -7.84
C LEU A 114 -34.52 29.98 -6.87
N LEU A 115 -34.85 29.86 -5.58
CA LEU A 115 -33.90 29.56 -4.53
C LEU A 115 -34.10 28.13 -4.02
N MET A 116 -33.01 27.39 -3.91
CA MET A 116 -32.95 25.96 -3.56
C MET A 116 -31.68 25.70 -2.73
N ASP A 117 -31.60 24.58 -2.03
CA ASP A 117 -30.40 24.21 -1.28
C ASP A 117 -29.19 23.97 -2.20
N TRP A 118 -27.99 24.34 -1.76
CA TRP A 118 -26.76 24.00 -2.49
C TRP A 118 -26.29 22.59 -2.17
N VAL A 119 -25.89 21.85 -3.20
CA VAL A 119 -25.30 20.51 -3.05
C VAL A 119 -23.78 20.58 -3.09
N ASP A 120 -23.15 20.13 -2.00
CA ASP A 120 -21.70 19.98 -1.95
C ASP A 120 -21.24 18.80 -2.80
N GLY A 121 -20.23 19.06 -3.63
CA GLY A 121 -19.64 18.09 -4.54
C GLY A 121 -19.00 18.79 -5.74
N GLU A 122 -18.36 18.00 -6.58
CA GLU A 122 -17.79 18.45 -7.85
C GLU A 122 -18.56 17.80 -9.01
N PRO A 123 -18.92 18.53 -10.07
CA PRO A 123 -19.51 17.94 -11.27
C PRO A 123 -18.65 16.81 -11.85
N LEU A 124 -19.28 15.73 -12.31
CA LEU A 124 -18.59 14.50 -12.73
C LEU A 124 -17.52 14.76 -13.79
N ASP A 125 -17.82 15.59 -14.78
CA ASP A 125 -16.88 15.95 -15.85
C ASP A 125 -15.67 16.74 -15.34
N VAL A 126 -15.87 17.64 -14.38
CA VAL A 126 -14.79 18.39 -13.73
C VAL A 126 -13.90 17.44 -12.92
N TYR A 127 -14.51 16.51 -12.17
CA TYR A 127 -13.78 15.51 -11.40
C TYR A 127 -12.94 14.59 -12.31
N VAL A 128 -13.54 14.10 -13.41
CA VAL A 128 -12.83 13.28 -14.42
C VAL A 128 -11.64 14.05 -14.98
N ARG A 129 -11.82 15.30 -15.43
CA ARG A 129 -10.70 16.09 -15.99
C ARG A 129 -9.56 16.31 -15.01
N ARG A 130 -9.84 16.37 -13.70
CA ARG A 130 -8.79 16.49 -12.67
C ARG A 130 -8.08 15.18 -12.36
N HIS A 131 -8.77 14.04 -12.54
CA HIS A 131 -8.33 12.76 -12.01
C HIS A 131 -8.18 11.64 -13.05
N TYR A 132 -8.36 11.90 -14.35
CA TYR A 132 -8.35 10.86 -15.39
C TYR A 132 -7.05 10.03 -15.47
N ARG A 133 -5.92 10.56 -14.95
CA ARG A 133 -4.64 9.84 -14.87
C ARG A 133 -4.50 8.90 -13.66
N ASP A 134 -5.45 8.94 -12.73
CA ASP A 134 -5.52 8.03 -11.57
C ASP A 134 -6.50 6.90 -11.90
N SER A 135 -5.97 5.78 -12.39
CA SER A 135 -6.77 4.66 -12.89
C SER A 135 -7.68 4.08 -11.81
N TYR A 136 -7.23 3.98 -10.56
CA TYR A 136 -8.05 3.50 -9.45
C TYR A 136 -9.23 4.44 -9.16
N LYS A 137 -9.01 5.76 -9.14
CA LYS A 137 -10.12 6.72 -9.00
C LYS A 137 -11.10 6.61 -10.16
N MET A 138 -10.63 6.45 -11.39
CA MET A 138 -11.52 6.30 -12.56
C MET A 138 -12.29 4.98 -12.53
N ASP A 139 -11.64 3.87 -12.15
CA ASP A 139 -12.31 2.58 -11.96
C ASP A 139 -13.35 2.63 -10.84
N MET A 140 -13.02 3.28 -9.71
CA MET A 140 -13.97 3.49 -8.61
C MET A 140 -15.14 4.37 -9.03
N LEU A 141 -14.88 5.41 -9.82
CA LEU A 141 -15.90 6.31 -10.35
C LEU A 141 -16.83 5.56 -11.32
N ALA A 142 -16.28 4.76 -12.24
CA ALA A 142 -17.04 3.90 -13.14
C ALA A 142 -17.87 2.86 -12.36
N TYR A 143 -17.32 2.29 -11.29
CA TYR A 143 -18.03 1.37 -10.40
C TYR A 143 -19.22 2.04 -9.71
N GLN A 144 -19.04 3.23 -9.12
CA GLN A 144 -20.13 3.97 -8.48
C GLN A 144 -21.18 4.43 -9.51
N PHE A 145 -20.74 4.88 -10.69
CA PHE A 145 -21.64 5.27 -11.76
C PHE A 145 -22.47 4.08 -12.24
N SER A 146 -21.88 2.89 -12.36
CA SER A 146 -22.63 1.68 -12.71
C SER A 146 -23.74 1.36 -11.71
N ARG A 147 -23.52 1.59 -10.40
CA ARG A 147 -24.56 1.44 -9.36
C ARG A 147 -25.64 2.50 -9.48
N LEU A 148 -25.26 3.74 -9.76
CA LEU A 148 -26.20 4.83 -10.05
C LEU A 148 -27.06 4.48 -11.28
N SER A 149 -26.44 4.00 -12.37
CA SER A 149 -27.12 3.58 -13.60
C SER A 149 -28.17 2.49 -13.36
N MET A 150 -27.83 1.45 -12.59
CA MET A 150 -28.78 0.40 -12.22
C MET A 150 -29.96 0.94 -11.43
N TRP A 151 -29.72 1.87 -10.52
CA TRP A 151 -30.79 2.52 -9.78
C TRP A 151 -31.67 3.36 -10.73
N LEU A 152 -31.06 4.20 -11.58
CA LEU A 152 -31.77 5.06 -12.54
C LEU A 152 -32.72 4.27 -13.45
N MET A 153 -32.28 3.13 -13.97
CA MET A 153 -33.09 2.27 -14.85
C MET A 153 -34.28 1.61 -14.17
N SER A 154 -34.32 1.59 -12.84
CA SER A 154 -35.42 0.98 -12.07
C SER A 154 -36.49 1.98 -11.63
N GLN A 155 -36.33 3.28 -11.95
CA GLN A 155 -37.30 4.31 -11.55
C GLN A 155 -38.11 4.81 -12.75
N ASN A 156 -39.30 5.34 -12.46
CA ASN A 156 -40.12 6.06 -13.41
C ASN A 156 -39.62 7.52 -13.46
N PHE A 157 -38.77 7.84 -14.43
CA PHE A 157 -38.29 9.22 -14.67
C PHE A 157 -39.16 9.86 -15.75
N ALA A 158 -39.53 11.13 -15.56
CA ALA A 158 -40.41 11.81 -16.50
C ALA A 158 -39.71 12.29 -17.75
N HIS A 159 -38.42 12.65 -17.64
CA HIS A 159 -37.61 13.14 -18.73
C HIS A 159 -36.14 13.04 -18.33
N GLY A 160 -35.20 12.95 -19.26
CA GLY A 160 -33.81 12.97 -18.85
C GLY A 160 -32.89 13.40 -19.96
N ASP A 161 -32.39 14.63 -19.89
CA ASP A 161 -31.11 14.99 -20.45
C ASP A 161 -30.04 14.74 -19.37
N LEU A 162 -29.76 13.47 -19.06
CA LEU A 162 -28.72 13.15 -18.09
C LEU A 162 -27.37 13.45 -18.73
N LYS A 163 -26.63 14.38 -18.15
CA LYS A 163 -25.27 14.73 -18.54
C LYS A 163 -24.36 14.76 -17.30
N PRO A 164 -23.03 14.72 -17.48
CA PRO A 164 -22.10 14.64 -16.36
C PRO A 164 -22.27 15.73 -15.29
N ASP A 165 -22.69 16.94 -15.65
CA ASP A 165 -22.89 18.04 -14.70
C ASP A 165 -24.16 17.88 -13.83
N ASN A 166 -25.06 16.94 -14.16
CA ASN A 166 -26.14 16.53 -13.25
C ASN A 166 -25.67 15.57 -12.15
N VAL A 167 -24.46 15.01 -12.26
CA VAL A 167 -23.93 14.03 -11.32
C VAL A 167 -22.78 14.66 -10.52
N MET A 168 -22.95 14.76 -9.20
CA MET A 168 -21.93 15.29 -8.31
C MET A 168 -21.13 14.17 -7.66
N VAL A 169 -19.81 14.33 -7.67
CA VAL A 169 -18.86 13.51 -6.92
C VAL A 169 -18.62 14.16 -5.56
N ARG A 170 -19.01 13.47 -4.49
CA ARG A 170 -18.77 13.92 -3.11
C ARG A 170 -17.33 13.67 -2.69
N ALA A 171 -16.91 14.30 -1.58
CA ALA A 171 -15.55 14.15 -1.04
C ALA A 171 -15.17 12.70 -0.68
N ASP A 172 -16.15 11.85 -0.37
CA ASP A 172 -15.98 10.42 -0.09
C ASP A 172 -16.02 9.54 -1.36
N GLY A 173 -16.15 10.14 -2.54
CA GLY A 173 -16.24 9.46 -3.83
C GLY A 173 -17.63 8.87 -4.14
N SER A 174 -18.63 9.10 -3.28
CA SER A 174 -20.02 8.75 -3.60
C SER A 174 -20.61 9.68 -4.66
N LEU A 175 -21.54 9.15 -5.46
CA LEU A 175 -22.23 9.91 -6.50
C LEU A 175 -23.62 10.29 -6.03
N VAL A 176 -24.01 11.53 -6.29
CA VAL A 176 -25.40 12.00 -6.12
C VAL A 176 -25.87 12.71 -7.38
N LEU A 177 -27.13 12.45 -7.74
CA LEU A 177 -27.82 13.11 -8.83
C LEU A 177 -28.46 14.39 -8.32
N ILE A 178 -28.24 15.47 -9.06
CA ILE A 178 -28.96 16.73 -8.88
C ILE A 178 -30.06 16.80 -9.93
N ASP A 179 -31.29 16.92 -9.48
CA ASP A 179 -32.44 17.12 -10.34
C ASP A 179 -32.96 18.57 -10.31
N TYR A 180 -32.20 19.49 -10.90
CA TYR A 180 -32.66 20.87 -11.05
C TYR A 180 -33.53 21.09 -12.29
N ASP A 181 -33.61 20.14 -13.21
CA ASP A 181 -34.33 20.32 -14.49
C ASP A 181 -35.61 19.47 -14.58
N GLY A 182 -35.96 18.74 -13.51
CA GLY A 182 -37.20 17.97 -13.41
C GLY A 182 -37.13 16.61 -14.10
N MET A 183 -35.98 15.96 -14.02
CA MET A 183 -35.74 14.60 -14.49
C MET A 183 -36.66 13.58 -13.80
N PHE A 184 -36.91 13.75 -12.50
CA PHE A 184 -37.68 12.86 -11.64
C PHE A 184 -39.07 13.46 -11.31
N VAL A 185 -40.09 13.08 -12.07
CA VAL A 185 -41.50 13.33 -11.70
C VAL A 185 -42.42 12.23 -12.23
N PRO A 186 -42.67 11.13 -11.50
CA PRO A 186 -43.55 10.05 -11.94
C PRO A 186 -44.94 10.52 -12.42
N GLN A 187 -45.47 11.63 -11.89
CA GLN A 187 -46.77 12.20 -12.25
C GLN A 187 -46.79 12.93 -13.61
N MET A 188 -45.63 13.19 -14.23
CA MET A 188 -45.54 13.79 -15.56
C MET A 188 -45.58 12.76 -16.70
N GLU A 189 -45.79 11.48 -16.39
CA GLU A 189 -45.98 10.39 -17.35
C GLU A 189 -46.98 10.77 -18.47
N GLY A 190 -46.52 10.68 -19.73
CA GLY A 190 -47.33 11.03 -20.91
C GLY A 190 -47.35 12.51 -21.30
N SER A 191 -46.57 13.38 -20.65
CA SER A 191 -46.40 14.79 -21.04
C SER A 191 -45.57 14.94 -22.32
N LYS A 192 -45.21 16.16 -22.75
CA LYS A 192 -44.18 16.36 -23.80
C LYS A 192 -42.84 16.70 -23.17
N ALA A 193 -41.75 16.24 -23.77
CA ALA A 193 -40.41 16.63 -23.37
C ALA A 193 -40.24 18.13 -23.45
N ARG A 194 -39.84 18.74 -22.32
CA ARG A 194 -39.53 20.16 -22.24
C ARG A 194 -38.26 20.48 -23.05
N GLU A 195 -37.36 19.50 -23.17
CA GLU A 195 -36.09 19.61 -23.87
C GLU A 195 -35.77 18.35 -24.70
N ILE A 196 -35.06 18.56 -25.81
CA ILE A 196 -34.52 17.50 -26.69
C ILE A 196 -33.23 16.89 -26.08
N GLY A 197 -32.62 17.57 -25.12
CA GLY A 197 -31.36 17.22 -24.48
C GLY A 197 -30.11 17.75 -25.18
N THR A 198 -28.97 17.58 -24.53
CA THR A 198 -27.64 18.04 -24.93
C THR A 198 -27.11 17.16 -26.06
N PRO A 199 -26.63 17.73 -27.18
CA PRO A 199 -26.23 16.98 -28.37
C PRO A 199 -25.25 15.81 -28.13
N HIS A 200 -24.40 15.90 -27.10
CA HIS A 200 -23.41 14.87 -26.75
C HIS A 200 -23.92 13.76 -25.83
N PHE A 201 -25.11 13.91 -25.25
CA PHE A 201 -25.66 12.93 -24.30
C PHE A 201 -27.10 12.50 -24.64
N ARG A 202 -27.70 13.08 -25.70
CA ARG A 202 -29.00 12.67 -26.23
C ARG A 202 -28.88 11.63 -27.33
N HIS A 203 -29.89 10.77 -27.45
CA HIS A 203 -30.01 9.88 -28.59
C HIS A 203 -30.08 10.65 -29.95
N PRO A 204 -29.34 10.27 -31.01
CA PRO A 204 -29.22 11.06 -32.25
C PRO A 204 -30.51 11.21 -33.07
N ASN A 205 -31.49 10.32 -32.86
CA ASN A 205 -32.80 10.35 -33.51
C ASN A 205 -33.89 11.03 -32.66
N ARG A 206 -33.56 11.52 -31.47
CA ARG A 206 -34.54 12.10 -30.54
C ARG A 206 -35.18 13.37 -31.10
N THR A 207 -36.50 13.46 -31.01
CA THR A 207 -37.30 14.64 -31.39
C THR A 207 -37.97 15.28 -30.17
N ASP A 208 -38.48 16.51 -30.32
CA ASP A 208 -39.26 17.22 -29.29
C ASP A 208 -40.61 16.56 -28.98
N SER A 209 -41.09 15.71 -29.87
CA SER A 209 -42.36 14.97 -29.74
C SER A 209 -42.25 13.67 -28.94
N GLU A 210 -41.03 13.19 -28.69
CA GLU A 210 -40.75 11.93 -28.00
C GLU A 210 -40.64 12.15 -26.48
N PHE A 211 -41.63 11.66 -25.74
CA PHE A 211 -41.62 11.53 -24.29
C PHE A 211 -41.06 10.16 -23.91
N ASN A 212 -40.08 10.12 -23.01
CA ASN A 212 -39.57 8.86 -22.46
C ASN A 212 -40.19 8.64 -21.06
N GLU A 213 -40.86 7.51 -20.85
CA GLU A 213 -41.32 7.05 -19.52
C GLU A 213 -40.14 6.65 -18.58
N HIS A 214 -38.92 6.65 -19.12
CA HIS A 214 -37.67 6.32 -18.44
C HIS A 214 -36.56 7.31 -18.84
N ILE A 215 -35.46 7.32 -18.08
CA ILE A 215 -34.26 8.12 -18.40
C ILE A 215 -33.71 7.76 -19.79
N ASP A 216 -33.04 8.71 -20.48
CA ASP A 216 -32.43 8.44 -21.79
C ASP A 216 -31.27 7.45 -21.61
N ASP A 217 -31.56 6.16 -21.79
CA ASP A 217 -30.62 5.05 -21.65
C ASP A 217 -29.31 5.27 -22.44
N PHE A 218 -29.39 6.03 -23.54
CA PHE A 218 -28.24 6.40 -24.36
C PHE A 218 -27.21 7.24 -23.58
N SER A 219 -27.67 8.21 -22.78
CA SER A 219 -26.80 9.05 -21.97
C SER A 219 -26.03 8.23 -20.92
N ILE A 220 -26.71 7.28 -20.28
CA ILE A 220 -26.14 6.41 -19.27
C ILE A 220 -25.01 5.58 -19.87
N ILE A 221 -25.28 4.92 -21.01
CA ILE A 221 -24.27 4.08 -21.64
C ILE A 221 -23.11 4.91 -22.20
N SER A 222 -23.36 6.11 -22.71
CA SER A 222 -22.30 7.03 -23.19
C SER A 222 -21.35 7.44 -22.05
N ILE A 223 -21.91 7.87 -20.91
CA ILE A 223 -21.11 8.27 -19.74
C ILE A 223 -20.37 7.06 -19.19
N LEU A 224 -21.04 5.93 -18.96
CA LEU A 224 -20.42 4.74 -18.40
C LEU A 224 -19.30 4.18 -19.29
N LEU A 225 -19.54 4.09 -20.60
CA LEU A 225 -18.51 3.65 -21.55
C LEU A 225 -17.33 4.62 -21.54
N SER A 226 -17.58 5.93 -21.52
CA SER A 226 -16.51 6.92 -21.40
C SER A 226 -15.67 6.72 -20.14
N LEU A 227 -16.30 6.57 -18.97
CA LEU A 227 -15.59 6.36 -17.70
C LEU A 227 -14.74 5.08 -17.72
N LYS A 228 -15.27 3.99 -18.27
CA LYS A 228 -14.56 2.70 -18.38
C LYS A 228 -13.40 2.75 -19.37
N LEU A 229 -13.58 3.44 -20.50
CA LEU A 229 -12.52 3.67 -21.48
C LEU A 229 -11.40 4.54 -20.88
N ILE A 230 -11.74 5.63 -20.19
CA ILE A 230 -10.76 6.50 -19.52
C ILE A 230 -10.00 5.74 -18.42
N ALA A 231 -10.68 4.90 -17.64
CA ALA A 231 -10.03 4.08 -16.62
C ALA A 231 -9.02 3.08 -17.22
N ALA A 232 -9.35 2.51 -18.38
CA ALA A 232 -8.49 1.56 -19.09
C ALA A 232 -7.35 2.23 -19.85
N ASP A 233 -7.59 3.40 -20.42
CA ASP A 233 -6.63 4.19 -21.18
C ASP A 233 -6.88 5.70 -20.98
N PRO A 234 -6.15 6.33 -20.03
CA PRO A 234 -6.25 7.75 -19.76
C PRO A 234 -5.89 8.65 -20.97
N GLU A 235 -5.09 8.17 -21.92
CA GLU A 235 -4.66 8.97 -23.08
C GLU A 235 -5.83 9.29 -24.02
N LEU A 236 -6.91 8.51 -23.97
CA LEU A 236 -8.14 8.79 -24.72
C LEU A 236 -8.75 10.15 -24.34
N MET A 237 -8.62 10.56 -23.07
CA MET A 237 -9.11 11.87 -22.62
C MET A 237 -8.28 13.01 -23.22
N ASP A 238 -6.97 12.82 -23.37
CA ASP A 238 -6.07 13.80 -24.02
C ASP A 238 -6.36 13.91 -25.54
N LYS A 239 -6.83 12.83 -26.16
CA LYS A 239 -7.04 12.75 -27.62
C LYS A 239 -8.44 13.16 -28.08
N TYR A 240 -9.48 12.81 -27.31
CA TYR A 240 -10.88 12.97 -27.71
C TYR A 240 -11.73 13.81 -26.74
N GLY A 241 -11.23 14.01 -25.52
CA GLY A 241 -11.90 14.79 -24.48
C GLY A 241 -12.05 16.26 -24.83
N GLU A 242 -13.20 16.85 -24.51
CA GLU A 242 -13.47 18.29 -24.70
C GLU A 242 -14.15 18.90 -23.46
N ALA A 243 -14.40 20.21 -23.46
CA ALA A 243 -15.05 20.91 -22.35
C ALA A 243 -16.55 20.56 -22.20
N ASP A 244 -17.22 20.18 -23.29
CA ASP A 244 -18.66 19.92 -23.37
C ASP A 244 -19.03 18.44 -23.46
N ARG A 245 -18.04 17.54 -23.43
CA ARG A 245 -18.22 16.08 -23.45
C ARG A 245 -17.14 15.35 -22.66
N LEU A 246 -17.37 14.06 -22.41
CA LEU A 246 -16.31 13.13 -22.04
C LEU A 246 -15.59 12.71 -23.34
N LEU A 247 -15.69 11.45 -23.78
CA LEU A 247 -14.96 11.01 -24.98
C LEU A 247 -15.74 11.22 -26.29
N PHE A 248 -17.03 10.92 -26.32
CA PHE A 248 -17.77 10.81 -27.58
C PHE A 248 -18.50 12.10 -27.99
N SER A 249 -18.46 12.43 -29.28
CA SER A 249 -19.20 13.54 -29.89
C SER A 249 -20.50 13.09 -30.55
N GLU A 250 -21.38 14.03 -30.91
CA GLU A 250 -22.62 13.70 -31.65
C GLU A 250 -22.32 13.02 -33.00
N ALA A 251 -21.22 13.41 -33.64
CA ALA A 251 -20.79 12.84 -34.91
C ALA A 251 -20.38 11.36 -34.77
N ASP A 252 -19.75 11.00 -33.65
CA ASP A 252 -19.38 9.61 -33.37
C ASP A 252 -20.61 8.71 -33.26
N TYR A 253 -21.69 9.22 -32.69
CA TYR A 253 -22.95 8.48 -32.55
C TYR A 253 -23.70 8.32 -33.87
N ARG A 254 -23.75 9.39 -34.68
CA ARG A 254 -24.43 9.37 -35.98
C ARG A 254 -23.74 8.44 -36.99
N ASN A 255 -22.44 8.17 -36.81
CA ASN A 255 -21.67 7.28 -37.67
C ASN A 255 -20.62 6.50 -36.89
N MET A 256 -21.06 5.52 -36.08
CA MET A 256 -20.14 4.69 -35.28
C MET A 256 -19.10 3.94 -36.11
N SER A 257 -19.46 3.45 -37.31
CA SER A 257 -18.51 2.74 -38.18
C SER A 257 -17.42 3.63 -38.78
N GLY A 258 -17.63 4.95 -38.78
CA GLY A 258 -16.62 5.94 -39.18
C GLY A 258 -15.96 6.66 -38.01
N SER A 259 -16.27 6.31 -36.76
CA SER A 259 -15.69 6.96 -35.58
C SER A 259 -14.29 6.40 -35.31
N LYS A 260 -13.30 7.29 -35.29
CA LYS A 260 -11.91 6.93 -34.94
C LYS A 260 -11.78 6.45 -33.50
N LEU A 261 -12.57 7.02 -32.59
CA LEU A 261 -12.62 6.59 -31.20
C LEU A 261 -13.12 5.15 -31.11
N VAL A 262 -14.21 4.81 -31.80
CA VAL A 262 -14.74 3.43 -31.82
C VAL A 262 -13.74 2.47 -32.45
N GLU A 263 -13.09 2.84 -33.56
CA GLU A 263 -12.05 2.03 -34.23
C GLU A 263 -10.86 1.73 -33.31
N GLU A 264 -10.48 2.69 -32.47
CA GLU A 264 -9.34 2.56 -31.55
C GLU A 264 -9.66 1.69 -30.33
N VAL A 265 -10.90 1.73 -29.84
CA VAL A 265 -11.29 1.04 -28.60
C VAL A 265 -11.97 -0.31 -28.82
N PHE A 266 -12.34 -0.65 -30.06
CA PHE A 266 -13.04 -1.89 -30.39
C PHE A 266 -12.43 -2.63 -31.60
N PRO A 267 -12.11 -3.93 -31.48
CA PRO A 267 -12.28 -4.79 -30.30
C PRO A 267 -11.19 -4.55 -29.23
N SER A 268 -11.60 -4.48 -27.98
CA SER A 268 -10.73 -4.40 -26.80
C SER A 268 -10.31 -5.79 -26.32
N LYS A 269 -9.19 -5.88 -25.59
CA LYS A 269 -8.84 -7.07 -24.81
C LYS A 269 -9.71 -7.24 -23.56
N ASN A 270 -10.39 -6.18 -23.12
CA ASN A 270 -11.29 -6.21 -21.98
C ASN A 270 -12.71 -6.59 -22.43
N GLU A 271 -13.19 -7.74 -21.97
CA GLU A 271 -14.54 -8.25 -22.28
C GLU A 271 -15.66 -7.29 -21.87
N GLU A 272 -15.50 -6.56 -20.75
CA GLU A 272 -16.48 -5.58 -20.26
C GLU A 272 -16.57 -4.38 -21.21
N ILE A 273 -15.43 -3.91 -21.75
CA ILE A 273 -15.40 -2.82 -22.73
C ILE A 273 -16.10 -3.27 -24.03
N ASN A 274 -15.80 -4.47 -24.53
CA ASN A 274 -16.47 -5.01 -25.71
C ASN A 274 -17.98 -5.11 -25.52
N MET A 275 -18.41 -5.52 -24.33
CA MET A 275 -19.81 -5.58 -23.95
C MET A 275 -20.44 -4.19 -23.93
N LEU A 276 -19.80 -3.21 -23.30
CA LEU A 276 -20.29 -1.83 -23.23
C LEU A 276 -20.37 -1.19 -24.62
N VAL A 277 -19.38 -1.40 -25.50
CA VAL A 277 -19.45 -0.94 -26.91
C VAL A 277 -20.61 -1.60 -27.65
N SER A 278 -20.87 -2.88 -27.39
CA SER A 278 -22.01 -3.59 -28.00
C SER A 278 -23.36 -3.04 -27.50
N LEU A 279 -23.48 -2.80 -26.20
CA LEU A 279 -24.67 -2.16 -25.59
C LEU A 279 -24.87 -0.75 -26.14
N PHE A 280 -23.79 0.02 -26.23
CA PHE A 280 -23.77 1.35 -26.82
C PHE A 280 -24.28 1.32 -28.27
N SER A 281 -23.81 0.35 -29.06
CA SER A 281 -24.27 0.15 -30.44
C SER A 281 -25.76 -0.17 -30.52
N ILE A 282 -26.26 -1.02 -29.62
CA ILE A 282 -27.70 -1.35 -29.54
C ILE A 282 -28.51 -0.11 -29.18
N ALA A 283 -28.03 0.71 -28.24
CA ALA A 283 -28.70 1.95 -27.83
C ALA A 283 -28.90 2.89 -29.01
N VAL A 284 -27.86 3.11 -29.82
CA VAL A 284 -27.91 3.96 -31.03
C VAL A 284 -28.90 3.42 -32.08
N ILE A 285 -29.00 2.10 -32.23
CA ILE A 285 -29.85 1.47 -33.24
C ILE A 285 -31.33 1.45 -32.80
N GLN A 286 -31.60 1.09 -31.55
CA GLN A 286 -32.96 0.85 -31.05
C GLN A 286 -33.61 2.09 -30.44
N GLY A 287 -32.82 3.12 -30.07
CA GLY A 287 -33.32 4.30 -29.39
C GLY A 287 -33.75 4.08 -27.94
N ASN A 288 -33.49 2.88 -27.37
CA ASN A 288 -33.89 2.50 -26.02
C ASN A 288 -33.12 1.24 -25.57
N LEU A 289 -32.72 1.14 -24.30
CA LEU A 289 -32.08 -0.05 -23.71
C LEU A 289 -32.96 -0.78 -22.68
N SER A 290 -34.20 -0.35 -22.41
CA SER A 290 -35.16 -0.99 -21.49
C SER A 290 -35.34 -2.50 -21.67
N LYS A 291 -35.06 -3.05 -22.86
CA LYS A 291 -35.11 -4.50 -23.14
C LYS A 291 -33.78 -5.24 -22.89
N VAL A 292 -32.73 -4.51 -22.52
CA VAL A 292 -31.38 -5.02 -22.32
C VAL A 292 -31.03 -4.95 -20.84
N SER A 293 -30.65 -6.10 -20.27
CA SER A 293 -30.36 -6.17 -18.84
C SER A 293 -28.96 -5.62 -18.53
N PHE A 294 -28.90 -4.47 -17.84
CA PHE A 294 -27.66 -3.94 -17.27
C PHE A 294 -27.07 -4.83 -16.16
N HIS A 295 -27.81 -5.84 -15.67
CA HIS A 295 -27.28 -6.87 -14.77
C HIS A 295 -26.17 -7.71 -15.41
N LEU A 296 -25.96 -7.60 -16.73
CA LEU A 296 -24.84 -8.22 -17.41
C LEU A 296 -23.50 -7.55 -17.08
N LEU A 297 -23.50 -6.33 -16.53
CA LEU A 297 -22.30 -5.67 -16.02
C LEU A 297 -21.87 -6.35 -14.72
N LYS A 298 -20.73 -7.06 -14.76
CA LYS A 298 -20.13 -7.65 -13.57
C LYS A 298 -19.59 -6.54 -12.66
N LEU A 299 -20.36 -6.16 -11.64
CA LEU A 299 -19.93 -5.18 -10.64
C LEU A 299 -18.91 -5.79 -9.66
N LYS A 300 -17.63 -5.81 -10.04
CA LYS A 300 -16.55 -6.02 -9.08
C LYS A 300 -16.08 -4.65 -8.57
N ARG A 301 -16.09 -4.45 -7.25
CA ARG A 301 -15.46 -3.28 -6.65
C ARG A 301 -13.95 -3.33 -6.98
N PRO A 302 -13.36 -2.26 -7.55
CA PRO A 302 -11.92 -2.19 -7.79
C PRO A 302 -11.13 -2.44 -6.51
N GLU A 303 -10.12 -3.28 -6.60
CA GLU A 303 -9.14 -3.48 -5.53
C GLU A 303 -8.02 -2.46 -5.75
N GLU A 304 -7.67 -1.71 -4.72
CA GLU A 304 -6.50 -0.83 -4.76
C GLU A 304 -5.26 -1.74 -4.91
N GLN A 305 -4.54 -1.64 -6.02
CA GLN A 305 -3.28 -2.37 -6.17
C GLN A 305 -2.31 -1.82 -5.11
N GLU A 306 -2.02 -2.62 -4.08
CA GLU A 306 -0.97 -2.30 -3.12
C GLU A 306 0.36 -2.36 -3.86
N GLU A 307 0.95 -1.20 -4.12
CA GLU A 307 2.32 -1.09 -4.59
C GLU A 307 3.24 -1.77 -3.54
N GLU A 308 3.86 -2.89 -3.92
CA GLU A 308 4.81 -3.59 -3.07
C GLU A 308 6.08 -2.74 -2.92
N LEU A 309 6.15 -1.98 -1.83
CA LEU A 309 7.29 -1.13 -1.51
C LEU A 309 8.31 -1.91 -0.69
N SER A 310 9.54 -2.05 -1.20
CA SER A 310 10.62 -2.75 -0.51
C SER A 310 11.14 -1.99 0.71
N THR A 311 11.62 -2.70 1.74
CA THR A 311 12.35 -2.13 2.87
C THR A 311 13.81 -1.80 2.55
N LYS A 312 14.37 -2.34 1.46
CA LYS A 312 15.77 -2.11 1.07
C LYS A 312 15.96 -0.75 0.40
N VAL A 313 16.86 0.07 0.94
CA VAL A 313 17.15 1.42 0.40
C VAL A 313 18.18 1.33 -0.72
N THR A 314 17.84 1.83 -1.90
CA THR A 314 18.74 1.88 -3.07
C THR A 314 19.63 3.13 -3.07
N LYS A 315 20.55 3.24 -4.04
CA LYS A 315 21.36 4.46 -4.21
C LYS A 315 20.53 5.62 -4.73
N GLU A 316 19.58 5.31 -5.62
CA GLU A 316 18.63 6.23 -6.22
C GLU A 316 17.71 6.83 -5.15
N ASP A 317 17.20 6.00 -4.22
CA ASP A 317 16.40 6.45 -3.09
C ASP A 317 17.11 7.55 -2.28
N ARG A 318 18.43 7.38 -2.05
CA ARG A 318 19.25 8.33 -1.28
C ARG A 318 19.53 9.62 -2.06
N ALA A 319 19.67 9.51 -3.38
CA ALA A 319 19.96 10.65 -4.24
C ALA A 319 18.73 11.56 -4.41
N GLU A 320 17.53 10.98 -4.47
CA GLU A 320 16.26 11.69 -4.64
C GLU A 320 15.50 11.92 -3.32
N ALA A 321 16.16 11.67 -2.18
CA ALA A 321 15.51 11.71 -0.88
C ALA A 321 14.94 13.10 -0.57
N TRP A 322 13.67 13.15 -0.18
CA TRP A 322 13.09 14.32 0.46
C TRP A 322 13.48 14.33 1.94
N VAL A 323 13.81 15.51 2.48
CA VAL A 323 14.28 15.65 3.87
C VAL A 323 13.29 16.50 4.65
N ASP A 324 12.90 16.03 5.82
CA ASP A 324 12.02 16.78 6.73
C ASP A 324 12.79 17.81 7.58
N GLU A 325 12.06 18.50 8.46
CA GLU A 325 12.62 19.54 9.34
C GLU A 325 13.60 19.01 10.40
N TYR A 326 13.55 17.71 10.71
CA TYR A 326 14.44 17.05 11.67
C TYR A 326 15.66 16.42 10.98
N GLY A 327 15.75 16.49 9.65
CA GLY A 327 16.80 15.87 8.86
C GLY A 327 16.54 14.41 8.49
N ALA A 328 15.36 13.87 8.77
CA ALA A 328 14.97 12.54 8.36
C ALA A 328 14.70 12.48 6.85
N LYS A 329 15.20 11.41 6.23
CA LYS A 329 15.18 11.18 4.79
C LYS A 329 14.06 10.22 4.44
N TYR A 330 13.22 10.64 3.50
CA TYR A 330 12.15 9.85 2.91
C TYR A 330 12.38 9.68 1.41
N SER A 331 11.74 8.68 0.81
CA SER A 331 11.61 8.59 -0.64
C SER A 331 10.95 9.85 -1.20
N LYS A 332 11.14 10.11 -2.51
CA LYS A 332 10.59 11.29 -3.20
C LYS A 332 9.07 11.44 -3.06
N ASP A 333 8.36 10.32 -3.06
CA ASP A 333 6.91 10.24 -2.86
C ASP A 333 6.48 10.20 -1.37
N ARG A 334 7.44 10.22 -0.45
CA ARG A 334 7.29 10.18 1.01
C ARG A 334 6.64 8.91 1.56
N LYS A 335 6.49 7.86 0.74
CA LYS A 335 5.93 6.58 1.18
C LYS A 335 6.91 5.72 1.97
N ARG A 336 8.22 5.97 1.89
CA ARG A 336 9.25 5.16 2.56
C ARG A 336 10.16 6.04 3.42
N LEU A 337 10.28 5.71 4.71
CA LEU A 337 11.25 6.35 5.61
C LEU A 337 12.60 5.64 5.45
N LEU A 338 13.58 6.35 4.90
CA LEU A 338 14.88 5.79 4.50
C LEU A 338 15.92 5.86 5.62
N LYS A 339 16.01 7.00 6.32
CA LYS A 339 16.99 7.20 7.40
C LYS A 339 16.63 8.37 8.30
N VAL A 340 16.77 8.18 9.60
CA VAL A 340 16.62 9.21 10.64
C VAL A 340 18.00 9.58 11.20
N PRO A 341 18.28 10.87 11.46
CA PRO A 341 19.50 11.31 12.13
C PRO A 341 19.66 10.74 13.53
N ARG A 342 20.91 10.46 13.94
CA ARG A 342 21.23 9.80 15.21
C ARG A 342 20.82 10.61 16.45
N ASN A 343 20.89 11.94 16.38
CA ASN A 343 20.70 12.83 17.54
C ASN A 343 19.23 13.25 17.70
N ILE A 344 18.31 12.28 17.66
CA ILE A 344 16.88 12.54 17.82
C ILE A 344 16.38 11.82 19.08
N GLU A 345 15.69 12.56 19.95
CA GLU A 345 15.15 12.05 21.22
C GLU A 345 13.71 11.54 21.06
N GLU A 346 12.89 12.23 20.28
CA GLU A 346 11.51 11.86 19.97
C GLU A 346 11.24 12.07 18.48
N TYR A 347 10.51 11.14 17.86
CA TYR A 347 10.19 11.25 16.44
C TYR A 347 8.81 10.71 16.11
N ALA A 348 8.04 11.46 15.34
CA ALA A 348 6.79 10.99 14.76
C ALA A 348 6.97 10.78 13.26
N ILE A 349 6.77 9.54 12.80
CA ILE A 349 6.87 9.22 11.37
C ILE A 349 5.72 9.90 10.64
N LEU A 350 6.01 10.46 9.46
CA LEU A 350 5.06 11.24 8.67
C LEU A 350 3.79 10.41 8.32
N PRO A 351 2.57 10.95 8.54
CA PRO A 351 1.35 10.29 8.08
C PRO A 351 1.36 10.06 6.57
N GLY A 352 0.97 8.86 6.14
CA GLY A 352 1.03 8.44 4.74
C GLY A 352 2.27 7.62 4.39
N THR A 353 3.31 7.61 5.25
CA THR A 353 4.42 6.67 5.12
C THR A 353 3.91 5.23 5.25
N ARG A 354 4.28 4.39 4.28
CA ARG A 354 3.92 2.97 4.15
C ARG A 354 5.02 2.05 4.68
N VAL A 355 6.28 2.42 4.52
CA VAL A 355 7.42 1.55 4.87
C VAL A 355 8.42 2.27 5.76
N VAL A 356 8.84 1.62 6.84
CA VAL A 356 10.06 1.97 7.58
C VAL A 356 11.18 1.08 7.06
N CYS A 357 12.15 1.66 6.36
CA CYS A 357 13.18 0.87 5.69
C CYS A 357 14.17 0.21 6.65
N ASP A 358 14.97 -0.71 6.11
CA ASP A 358 16.08 -1.33 6.83
C ASP A 358 17.00 -0.24 7.39
N TRP A 359 17.43 -0.39 8.64
CA TRP A 359 18.35 0.53 9.32
C TRP A 359 17.85 1.99 9.47
N ALA A 360 16.55 2.26 9.28
CA ALA A 360 16.00 3.62 9.27
C ALA A 360 16.36 4.42 10.52
N PHE A 361 16.18 3.87 11.71
CA PHE A 361 16.55 4.45 13.01
C PHE A 361 17.85 3.88 13.59
N CYS A 362 18.62 3.10 12.81
CA CYS A 362 19.87 2.52 13.33
C CYS A 362 20.80 3.61 13.90
N ASP A 363 21.37 3.34 15.07
CA ASP A 363 22.24 4.23 15.86
C ASP A 363 21.56 5.50 16.39
N CYS A 364 20.24 5.55 16.48
CA CYS A 364 19.53 6.62 17.20
C CYS A 364 19.53 6.31 18.71
N ASP A 365 20.71 6.32 19.32
CA ASP A 365 20.95 5.93 20.71
C ASP A 365 20.16 6.76 21.73
N SER A 366 19.84 8.01 21.39
CA SER A 366 19.10 8.97 22.20
C SER A 366 17.58 8.86 22.03
N LEU A 367 17.11 8.10 21.04
CA LEU A 367 15.68 7.96 20.74
C LEU A 367 14.95 7.28 21.89
N SER A 368 14.11 8.02 22.58
CA SER A 368 13.33 7.57 23.73
C SER A 368 11.87 7.25 23.38
N SER A 369 11.34 7.89 22.33
CA SER A 369 9.96 7.73 21.87
C SER A 369 9.86 7.80 20.34
N VAL A 370 9.07 6.89 19.77
CA VAL A 370 8.74 6.90 18.33
C VAL A 370 7.26 6.65 18.11
N VAL A 371 6.63 7.45 17.25
CA VAL A 371 5.24 7.26 16.83
C VAL A 371 5.22 6.70 15.41
N ILE A 372 4.70 5.48 15.26
CA ILE A 372 4.50 4.81 13.97
C ILE A 372 3.02 4.97 13.58
N PRO A 373 2.68 5.69 12.49
CA PRO A 373 1.30 5.93 12.10
C PRO A 373 0.65 4.67 11.52
N ASP A 374 -0.69 4.61 11.60
CA ASP A 374 -1.51 3.54 11.00
C ASP A 374 -1.45 3.50 9.45
N SER A 375 -0.66 4.34 8.79
CA SER A 375 -0.36 4.19 7.36
C SER A 375 0.73 3.16 7.07
N VAL A 376 1.58 2.81 8.05
CA VAL A 376 2.74 1.92 7.89
C VAL A 376 2.30 0.46 7.78
N THR A 377 2.65 -0.18 6.67
CA THR A 377 2.32 -1.57 6.34
C THR A 377 3.52 -2.51 6.44
N SER A 378 4.77 -2.02 6.38
CA SER A 378 5.99 -2.84 6.49
C SER A 378 7.11 -2.14 7.28
N ILE A 379 7.86 -2.91 8.08
CA ILE A 379 9.06 -2.46 8.81
C ILE A 379 10.25 -3.37 8.48
N GLY A 380 11.37 -2.75 8.11
CA GLY A 380 12.59 -3.38 7.65
C GLY A 380 13.50 -3.94 8.74
N ASN A 381 14.51 -4.67 8.28
CA ASN A 381 15.47 -5.35 9.15
C ASN A 381 16.36 -4.33 9.86
N TRP A 382 16.69 -4.56 11.13
CA TRP A 382 17.52 -3.68 11.95
C TRP A 382 17.02 -2.22 12.02
N ALA A 383 15.73 -1.97 11.76
CA ALA A 383 15.18 -0.63 11.67
C ALA A 383 15.48 0.21 12.93
N PHE A 384 15.43 -0.38 14.13
CA PHE A 384 15.68 0.30 15.40
C PHE A 384 16.96 -0.19 16.11
N TYR A 385 17.89 -0.80 15.38
CA TYR A 385 19.13 -1.28 15.99
C TYR A 385 19.89 -0.16 16.70
N MET A 386 20.47 -0.45 17.87
CA MET A 386 21.19 0.51 18.71
C MET A 386 20.36 1.71 19.20
N CYS A 387 19.02 1.64 19.15
CA CYS A 387 18.13 2.61 19.83
C CYS A 387 18.05 2.34 21.35
N ILE A 388 19.18 2.43 22.05
CA ILE A 388 19.34 1.98 23.44
C ILE A 388 18.52 2.76 24.47
N SER A 389 18.08 3.98 24.15
CA SER A 389 17.19 4.78 25.01
C SER A 389 15.72 4.45 24.84
N LEU A 390 15.34 3.73 23.78
CA LEU A 390 13.95 3.36 23.52
C LEU A 390 13.49 2.36 24.59
N ARG A 391 12.27 2.54 25.10
CA ARG A 391 11.71 1.69 26.17
C ARG A 391 10.45 0.95 25.75
N SER A 392 9.72 1.49 24.80
CA SER A 392 8.51 0.88 24.28
C SER A 392 8.30 1.23 22.82
N ILE A 393 7.63 0.34 22.09
CA ILE A 393 7.20 0.57 20.72
C ILE A 393 5.76 0.10 20.53
N MET A 394 5.01 0.81 19.71
CA MET A 394 3.65 0.43 19.33
C MET A 394 3.61 0.05 17.86
N LEU A 395 3.28 -1.22 17.58
CA LEU A 395 3.07 -1.70 16.21
C LEU A 395 1.67 -1.26 15.73
N PRO A 396 1.54 -0.54 14.60
CA PRO A 396 0.25 0.00 14.15
C PRO A 396 -0.68 -1.10 13.61
N LYS A 397 -1.98 -0.80 13.51
CA LYS A 397 -3.00 -1.79 13.11
C LYS A 397 -2.79 -2.32 11.69
N SER A 398 -2.27 -1.48 10.81
CA SER A 398 -2.05 -1.77 9.39
C SER A 398 -0.73 -2.47 9.09
N LEU A 399 0.15 -2.67 10.08
CA LEU A 399 1.43 -3.36 9.87
C LEU A 399 1.18 -4.80 9.47
N LYS A 400 1.50 -5.17 8.23
CA LYS A 400 1.30 -6.52 7.69
C LYS A 400 2.60 -7.32 7.65
N GLU A 401 3.73 -6.64 7.51
CA GLU A 401 5.02 -7.27 7.25
C GLU A 401 6.12 -6.73 8.17
N ILE A 402 6.97 -7.64 8.64
CA ILE A 402 8.24 -7.34 9.29
C ILE A 402 9.31 -8.14 8.58
N VAL A 403 10.30 -7.45 7.99
CA VAL A 403 11.42 -8.07 7.30
C VAL A 403 12.56 -8.24 8.30
N GLY A 404 12.96 -9.49 8.59
CA GLY A 404 14.03 -9.79 9.56
C GLY A 404 13.66 -9.41 11.00
N ASN A 405 14.60 -8.84 11.75
CA ASN A 405 14.40 -8.36 13.12
C ASN A 405 14.62 -6.82 13.21
N PRO A 406 13.55 -6.01 13.32
CA PRO A 406 13.67 -4.56 13.49
C PRO A 406 14.16 -4.13 14.88
N LEU A 407 14.10 -5.01 15.88
CA LEU A 407 14.32 -4.73 17.30
C LEU A 407 15.53 -5.49 17.87
N ALA A 408 16.48 -5.87 17.01
CA ALA A 408 17.71 -6.57 17.41
C ALA A 408 18.42 -5.84 18.56
N GLY A 409 18.79 -6.59 19.61
CA GLY A 409 19.47 -6.08 20.80
C GLY A 409 18.62 -5.23 21.77
N LEU A 410 17.36 -4.92 21.44
CA LEU A 410 16.55 -4.02 22.24
C LEU A 410 15.76 -4.74 23.35
N LYS A 411 15.88 -4.22 24.57
CA LYS A 411 15.08 -4.64 25.73
C LYS A 411 13.93 -3.66 25.95
N ILE A 412 12.79 -3.92 25.29
CA ILE A 412 11.68 -2.97 25.24
C ILE A 412 10.32 -3.66 25.42
N THR A 413 9.32 -2.86 25.82
CA THR A 413 7.92 -3.29 25.85
C THR A 413 7.27 -3.10 24.48
N ILE A 414 6.68 -4.15 23.93
CA ILE A 414 5.99 -4.11 22.64
C ILE A 414 4.48 -4.06 22.86
N THR A 415 3.84 -3.00 22.38
CA THR A 415 2.38 -2.94 22.28
C THR A 415 1.97 -3.24 20.84
N ASN A 416 1.22 -4.31 20.62
CA ASN A 416 0.82 -4.71 19.28
C ASN A 416 -0.65 -4.37 19.00
N LYS A 417 -0.92 -3.59 17.95
CA LYS A 417 -2.26 -3.38 17.39
C LYS A 417 -2.50 -4.14 16.08
N SER A 418 -1.46 -4.72 15.48
CA SER A 418 -1.57 -5.48 14.24
C SER A 418 -2.11 -6.89 14.47
N PRO A 419 -3.06 -7.37 13.64
CA PRO A 419 -3.54 -8.75 13.71
C PRO A 419 -2.53 -9.77 13.14
N TYR A 420 -1.44 -9.33 12.49
CA TYR A 420 -0.48 -10.19 11.79
C TYR A 420 0.70 -10.65 12.66
N PHE A 421 0.83 -10.08 13.86
CA PHE A 421 1.91 -10.38 14.79
C PHE A 421 1.36 -10.78 16.16
N ASN A 422 2.20 -11.45 16.95
CA ASN A 422 1.87 -11.85 18.30
C ASN A 422 2.97 -11.39 19.26
N VAL A 423 2.58 -10.84 20.41
CA VAL A 423 3.50 -10.53 21.51
C VAL A 423 3.20 -11.49 22.64
N TYR A 424 4.17 -12.34 22.98
CA TYR A 424 4.05 -13.36 24.01
C TYR A 424 5.27 -13.31 24.91
N GLU A 425 5.07 -13.25 26.24
CA GLU A 425 6.15 -13.13 27.23
C GLU A 425 7.14 -11.99 26.93
N GLY A 426 6.66 -10.88 26.37
CA GLY A 426 7.48 -9.71 26.03
C GLY A 426 8.32 -9.84 24.75
N ASN A 427 8.16 -10.93 23.98
CA ASN A 427 8.88 -11.17 22.73
C ASN A 427 7.95 -11.11 21.53
N LEU A 428 8.50 -10.82 20.35
CA LEU A 428 7.74 -10.63 19.10
C LEU A 428 7.77 -11.90 18.25
N TYR A 429 6.59 -12.31 17.79
CA TYR A 429 6.38 -13.47 16.94
C TYR A 429 5.50 -13.11 15.74
N ASP A 430 5.48 -14.01 14.75
CA ASP A 430 4.41 -14.04 13.76
C ASP A 430 3.05 -14.36 14.39
N SER A 431 1.94 -14.09 13.67
CA SER A 431 0.57 -14.33 14.17
C SER A 431 0.35 -15.74 14.73
N GLY A 432 0.99 -16.76 14.13
CA GLY A 432 0.89 -18.16 14.54
C GLY A 432 1.83 -18.61 15.67
N ARG A 433 2.73 -17.74 16.15
CA ARG A 433 3.84 -18.09 17.06
C ARG A 433 4.68 -19.27 16.56
N LYS A 434 4.86 -19.36 15.24
CA LYS A 434 5.74 -20.32 14.57
C LYS A 434 7.15 -19.77 14.37
N ARG A 435 7.27 -18.45 14.21
CA ARG A 435 8.56 -17.76 14.09
C ARG A 435 8.75 -16.78 15.25
N LEU A 436 9.83 -16.96 16.02
CA LEU A 436 10.31 -15.92 16.92
C LEU A 436 11.05 -14.87 16.08
N ILE A 437 10.54 -13.64 16.07
CA ILE A 437 11.07 -12.53 15.27
C ILE A 437 12.09 -11.74 16.08
N ALA A 438 11.77 -11.39 17.33
CA ALA A 438 12.64 -10.60 18.19
C ALA A 438 12.47 -10.97 19.66
N PHE A 439 13.60 -11.18 20.36
CA PHE A 439 13.65 -11.34 21.79
C PHE A 439 13.88 -9.98 22.46
N CYS A 440 12.87 -9.50 23.20
CA CYS A 440 12.88 -8.16 23.81
C CYS A 440 12.64 -8.17 25.33
N SER A 441 12.33 -9.33 25.92
CA SER A 441 12.03 -9.46 27.36
C SER A 441 13.22 -9.14 28.27
N GLY A 442 14.45 -9.35 27.79
CA GLY A 442 15.68 -9.04 28.52
C GLY A 442 15.98 -9.96 29.71
N VAL A 443 15.27 -11.08 29.85
CA VAL A 443 15.53 -12.09 30.89
C VAL A 443 16.85 -12.82 30.63
N SER A 444 17.47 -13.35 31.68
CA SER A 444 18.73 -14.11 31.59
C SER A 444 18.54 -15.54 31.09
N ASP A 445 17.37 -16.12 31.35
CA ASP A 445 17.08 -17.51 31.00
C ASP A 445 15.72 -17.57 30.33
N PHE A 446 15.64 -18.24 29.19
CA PHE A 446 14.42 -18.28 28.38
C PHE A 446 14.12 -19.66 27.83
N VAL A 447 12.85 -20.05 27.90
CA VAL A 447 12.33 -21.27 27.27
C VAL A 447 11.52 -20.84 26.05
N ILE A 448 12.01 -21.18 24.86
CA ILE A 448 11.28 -20.89 23.63
C ILE A 448 10.00 -21.75 23.61
N PRO A 449 8.81 -21.18 23.32
CA PRO A 449 7.56 -21.95 23.32
C PRO A 449 7.56 -23.09 22.28
N ASP A 450 6.96 -24.24 22.62
CA ASP A 450 6.83 -25.42 21.74
C ASP A 450 6.05 -25.17 20.44
N SER A 451 5.37 -24.02 20.32
CA SER A 451 4.73 -23.65 19.05
C SER A 451 5.75 -23.25 17.98
N VAL A 452 6.94 -22.78 18.39
CA VAL A 452 7.96 -22.19 17.51
C VAL A 452 8.65 -23.28 16.71
N THR A 453 8.69 -23.11 15.39
CA THR A 453 9.42 -23.96 14.45
C THR A 453 10.66 -23.27 13.89
N THR A 454 10.72 -21.94 13.95
CA THR A 454 11.81 -21.13 13.39
C THR A 454 12.24 -20.06 14.39
N ILE A 455 13.54 -20.04 14.72
CA ILE A 455 14.19 -18.88 15.34
C ILE A 455 14.64 -17.99 14.19
N GLY A 456 14.04 -16.79 14.08
CA GLY A 456 14.30 -15.89 12.97
C GLY A 456 15.71 -15.29 12.99
N ASP A 457 16.09 -14.72 11.85
CA ASP A 457 17.35 -14.02 11.68
C ASP A 457 17.50 -12.92 12.74
N SER A 458 18.66 -12.89 13.40
CA SER A 458 19.00 -11.94 14.45
C SER A 458 18.01 -11.90 15.64
N ALA A 459 17.19 -12.93 15.86
CA ALA A 459 16.12 -12.92 16.87
C ALA A 459 16.62 -12.62 18.30
N PHE A 460 17.79 -13.15 18.68
CA PHE A 460 18.48 -12.91 19.95
C PHE A 460 19.78 -12.10 19.76
N CYS A 461 19.97 -11.42 18.62
CA CYS A 461 21.16 -10.61 18.40
C CYS A 461 21.39 -9.62 19.55
N ASP A 462 22.63 -9.50 20.01
CA ASP A 462 23.09 -8.64 21.11
C ASP A 462 22.36 -8.84 22.45
N CYS A 463 21.78 -10.01 22.67
CA CYS A 463 21.17 -10.38 23.95
C CYS A 463 22.23 -10.73 25.00
N SER A 464 23.10 -9.76 25.31
CA SER A 464 24.26 -9.90 26.20
C SER A 464 23.94 -10.32 27.64
N SER A 465 22.68 -10.28 28.07
CA SER A 465 22.25 -10.78 29.39
C SER A 465 21.73 -12.22 29.39
N LEU A 466 21.49 -12.80 28.21
CA LEU A 466 21.00 -14.17 28.07
C LEU A 466 22.13 -15.15 28.42
N SER A 467 21.99 -15.87 29.52
CA SER A 467 22.93 -16.89 30.00
C SER A 467 22.55 -18.31 29.58
N SER A 468 21.25 -18.57 29.38
CA SER A 468 20.70 -19.88 29.03
C SER A 468 19.46 -19.75 28.14
N VAL A 469 19.34 -20.66 27.17
CA VAL A 469 18.15 -20.79 26.32
C VAL A 469 17.80 -22.25 26.10
N VAL A 470 16.53 -22.58 26.28
CA VAL A 470 15.98 -23.90 25.95
C VAL A 470 15.28 -23.80 24.59
N ILE A 471 15.83 -24.52 23.61
CA ILE A 471 15.28 -24.61 22.25
C ILE A 471 14.43 -25.89 22.17
N PRO A 472 13.11 -25.80 21.93
CA PRO A 472 12.23 -26.97 21.92
C PRO A 472 12.42 -27.81 20.66
N ALA A 473 12.05 -29.09 20.74
CA ALA A 473 12.15 -30.04 19.63
C ALA A 473 11.22 -29.74 18.43
N SER A 474 10.36 -28.72 18.54
CA SER A 474 9.58 -28.19 17.43
C SER A 474 10.42 -27.35 16.47
N VAL A 475 11.57 -26.82 16.91
CA VAL A 475 12.43 -25.95 16.09
C VAL A 475 13.19 -26.76 15.06
N THR A 476 13.03 -26.40 13.79
CA THR A 476 13.74 -27.02 12.65
C THR A 476 14.82 -26.11 12.09
N THR A 477 14.74 -24.80 12.35
CA THR A 477 15.59 -23.79 11.72
C THR A 477 16.07 -22.74 12.73
N ILE A 478 17.37 -22.51 12.76
CA ILE A 478 18.03 -21.39 13.44
C ILE A 478 18.56 -20.44 12.36
N GLY A 479 17.98 -19.24 12.26
CA GLY A 479 18.30 -18.26 11.22
C GLY A 479 19.66 -17.59 11.36
N ASP A 480 19.96 -16.71 10.40
CA ASP A 480 21.26 -16.03 10.32
C ASP A 480 21.44 -15.06 11.49
N GLY A 481 22.59 -15.11 12.16
CA GLY A 481 22.89 -14.29 13.33
C GLY A 481 21.91 -14.46 14.49
N ALA A 482 21.14 -15.55 14.55
CA ALA A 482 20.07 -15.74 15.52
C ALA A 482 20.47 -15.45 16.97
N PHE A 483 21.69 -15.82 17.38
CA PHE A 483 22.30 -15.57 18.69
C PHE A 483 23.60 -14.76 18.58
N TYR A 484 23.73 -13.94 17.53
CA TYR A 484 24.90 -13.09 17.34
C TYR A 484 25.17 -12.23 18.58
N ASP A 485 26.41 -12.19 19.04
CA ASP A 485 26.87 -11.43 20.22
C ASP A 485 26.05 -11.66 21.51
N CYS A 486 25.46 -12.85 21.67
CA CYS A 486 24.96 -13.35 22.97
C CYS A 486 26.11 -13.69 23.92
N SER A 487 26.89 -12.69 24.32
CA SER A 487 28.19 -12.86 24.98
C SER A 487 28.16 -13.60 26.32
N SER A 488 27.02 -13.60 27.03
CA SER A 488 26.84 -14.34 28.30
C SER A 488 26.30 -15.77 28.12
N LEU A 489 25.89 -16.15 26.90
CA LEU A 489 25.31 -17.47 26.64
C LEU A 489 26.38 -18.54 26.85
N SER A 490 26.21 -19.34 27.90
CA SER A 490 27.24 -20.28 28.37
C SER A 490 27.05 -21.70 27.86
N SER A 491 25.80 -22.08 27.61
CA SER A 491 25.42 -23.39 27.07
C SER A 491 24.19 -23.29 26.19
N VAL A 492 24.15 -24.09 25.14
CA VAL A 492 22.98 -24.27 24.28
C VAL A 492 22.86 -25.72 23.87
N VAL A 493 21.67 -26.28 24.01
CA VAL A 493 21.34 -27.61 23.48
C VAL A 493 20.54 -27.40 22.21
N ILE A 494 21.13 -27.74 21.06
CA ILE A 494 20.45 -27.66 19.77
C ILE A 494 19.69 -28.99 19.57
N PRO A 495 18.35 -28.97 19.44
CA PRO A 495 17.56 -30.19 19.38
C PRO A 495 17.75 -30.94 18.04
N ALA A 496 17.58 -32.26 18.07
CA ALA A 496 17.75 -33.15 16.91
C ALA A 496 16.78 -32.90 15.73
N SER A 497 15.80 -32.01 15.91
CA SER A 497 14.91 -31.52 14.87
C SER A 497 15.54 -30.45 13.99
N VAL A 498 16.60 -29.78 14.43
CA VAL A 498 17.25 -28.69 13.70
C VAL A 498 18.04 -29.26 12.53
N THR A 499 17.69 -28.85 11.32
CA THR A 499 18.40 -29.26 10.08
C THR A 499 19.35 -28.18 9.57
N THR A 500 19.20 -26.95 10.03
CA THR A 500 19.91 -25.77 9.50
C THR A 500 20.34 -24.85 10.63
N ILE A 501 21.63 -24.51 10.64
CA ILE A 501 22.25 -23.46 11.47
C ILE A 501 22.74 -22.39 10.48
N GLY A 502 22.11 -21.21 10.52
CA GLY A 502 22.41 -20.10 9.62
C GLY A 502 23.79 -19.48 9.83
N ASP A 503 24.14 -18.57 8.94
CA ASP A 503 25.41 -17.86 8.98
C ASP A 503 25.51 -17.01 10.23
N SER A 504 26.67 -17.02 10.89
CA SER A 504 26.93 -16.29 12.14
C SER A 504 25.95 -16.59 13.28
N ALA A 505 25.21 -17.70 13.25
CA ALA A 505 24.11 -17.99 14.17
C ALA A 505 24.50 -17.89 15.66
N PHE A 506 25.71 -18.28 16.04
CA PHE A 506 26.27 -18.18 17.40
C PHE A 506 27.57 -17.37 17.42
N CYS A 507 27.82 -16.55 16.40
CA CYS A 507 29.01 -15.70 16.35
C CYS A 507 29.04 -14.76 17.56
N GLY A 508 30.19 -14.59 18.19
CA GLY A 508 30.36 -13.70 19.35
C GLY A 508 29.82 -14.23 20.68
N CYS A 509 29.29 -15.47 20.74
CA CYS A 509 28.91 -16.14 21.98
C CYS A 509 30.13 -16.51 22.83
N SER A 510 30.85 -15.51 23.34
CA SER A 510 32.20 -15.67 23.92
C SER A 510 32.25 -16.54 25.19
N SER A 511 31.14 -16.65 25.93
CA SER A 511 31.02 -17.52 27.10
C SER A 511 30.59 -18.95 26.77
N LEU A 512 30.22 -19.25 25.53
CA LEU A 512 29.72 -20.57 25.13
C LEU A 512 30.84 -21.60 25.25
N SER A 513 30.75 -22.47 26.25
CA SER A 513 31.82 -23.43 26.56
C SER A 513 31.64 -24.78 25.87
N SER A 514 30.40 -25.13 25.53
CA SER A 514 30.06 -26.40 24.87
C SER A 514 28.85 -26.22 23.95
N VAL A 515 28.92 -26.83 22.78
CA VAL A 515 27.78 -26.99 21.87
C VAL A 515 27.72 -28.43 21.37
N VAL A 516 26.51 -28.99 21.35
CA VAL A 516 26.23 -30.28 20.72
C VAL A 516 25.49 -30.00 19.42
N ILE A 517 26.14 -30.21 18.29
CA ILE A 517 25.53 -30.07 16.96
C ILE A 517 24.81 -31.40 16.65
N PRO A 518 23.49 -31.39 16.37
CA PRO A 518 22.74 -32.62 16.18
C PRO A 518 23.03 -33.26 14.81
N ALA A 519 22.89 -34.59 14.74
CA ALA A 519 23.13 -35.39 13.54
C ALA A 519 22.16 -35.12 12.37
N SER A 520 21.17 -34.25 12.56
CA SER A 520 20.28 -33.74 11.52
C SER A 520 20.87 -32.58 10.73
N VAL A 521 21.93 -31.92 11.22
CA VAL A 521 22.58 -30.78 10.57
C VAL A 521 23.48 -31.27 9.44
N THR A 522 23.26 -30.76 8.23
CA THR A 522 24.02 -31.15 7.03
C THR A 522 25.14 -30.18 6.66
N ALA A 523 25.06 -28.93 7.15
CA ALA A 523 26.06 -27.90 6.92
C ALA A 523 26.15 -26.96 8.13
N ILE A 524 27.36 -26.46 8.40
CA ILE A 524 27.63 -25.39 9.37
C ILE A 524 27.87 -24.12 8.57
N GLY A 525 27.01 -23.11 8.75
CA GLY A 525 27.08 -21.84 8.03
C GLY A 525 28.35 -21.04 8.29
N ASP A 526 28.57 -20.02 7.46
CA ASP A 526 29.75 -19.17 7.55
C ASP A 526 29.76 -18.42 8.88
N SER A 527 30.89 -18.42 9.56
CA SER A 527 31.09 -17.80 10.89
C SER A 527 30.13 -18.30 11.98
N ALA A 528 29.46 -19.44 11.81
CA ALA A 528 28.40 -19.91 12.71
C ALA A 528 28.79 -19.92 14.21
N PHE A 529 30.03 -20.25 14.56
CA PHE A 529 30.57 -20.24 15.92
C PHE A 529 31.79 -19.32 16.05
N CYS A 530 31.97 -18.36 15.14
CA CYS A 530 33.09 -17.43 15.18
C CYS A 530 33.12 -16.65 16.51
N GLY A 531 34.28 -16.49 17.12
CA GLY A 531 34.44 -15.75 18.37
C GLY A 531 33.90 -16.44 19.63
N CYS A 532 33.50 -17.73 19.57
CA CYS A 532 33.13 -18.52 20.75
C CYS A 532 34.37 -18.86 21.60
N GLY A 533 34.95 -17.86 22.25
CA GLY A 533 36.26 -17.92 22.88
C GLY A 533 36.41 -18.98 23.99
N SER A 534 35.32 -19.32 24.67
CA SER A 534 35.28 -20.33 25.74
C SER A 534 35.01 -21.75 25.24
N LEU A 535 34.68 -21.93 23.96
CA LEU A 535 34.32 -23.24 23.40
C LEU A 535 35.55 -24.15 23.42
N SER A 536 35.54 -25.17 24.28
CA SER A 536 36.71 -26.03 24.52
C SER A 536 36.76 -27.27 23.64
N SER A 537 35.58 -27.73 23.19
CA SER A 537 35.38 -28.91 22.37
C SER A 537 34.13 -28.75 21.51
N VAL A 538 34.18 -29.26 20.28
CA VAL A 538 33.01 -29.36 19.40
C VAL A 538 32.96 -30.75 18.77
N VAL A 539 31.78 -31.37 18.78
CA VAL A 539 31.52 -32.62 18.06
C VAL A 539 30.78 -32.26 16.78
N ILE A 540 31.46 -32.42 15.64
CA ILE A 540 30.86 -32.23 14.32
C ILE A 540 30.23 -33.56 13.89
N PRO A 541 28.91 -33.63 13.64
CA PRO A 541 28.25 -34.89 13.34
C PRO A 541 28.56 -35.37 11.91
N ALA A 542 28.54 -36.69 11.72
CA ALA A 542 28.83 -37.35 10.44
C ALA A 542 27.80 -37.06 9.31
N SER A 543 26.79 -36.25 9.58
CA SER A 543 25.88 -35.70 8.58
C SER A 543 26.43 -34.45 7.89
N VAL A 544 27.43 -33.78 8.48
CA VAL A 544 27.99 -32.54 7.96
C VAL A 544 28.91 -32.82 6.78
N THR A 545 28.64 -32.18 5.64
CA THR A 545 29.47 -32.33 4.43
C THR A 545 30.41 -31.16 4.19
N ALA A 546 30.14 -30.00 4.80
CA ALA A 546 30.96 -28.79 4.66
C ALA A 546 31.00 -27.99 5.96
N ILE A 547 32.18 -27.44 6.25
CA ILE A 547 32.42 -26.45 7.32
C ILE A 547 32.61 -25.09 6.63
N GLY A 548 31.73 -24.13 6.91
CA GLY A 548 31.75 -22.80 6.28
C GLY A 548 32.96 -21.93 6.63
N ASP A 549 33.07 -20.81 5.93
CA ASP A 549 34.16 -19.85 6.09
C ASP A 549 34.14 -19.26 7.51
N SER A 550 35.29 -19.25 8.19
CA SER A 550 35.44 -18.77 9.56
C SER A 550 34.52 -19.43 10.60
N ALA A 551 33.92 -20.59 10.31
CA ALA A 551 32.91 -21.24 11.15
C ALA A 551 33.30 -21.36 12.63
N PHE A 552 34.55 -21.66 12.94
CA PHE A 552 35.10 -21.75 14.31
C PHE A 552 36.26 -20.76 14.55
N SER A 553 36.37 -19.72 13.71
CA SER A 553 37.42 -18.71 13.85
C SER A 553 37.34 -18.05 15.23
N GLY A 554 38.47 -17.84 15.90
CA GLY A 554 38.53 -17.21 17.23
C GLY A 554 38.03 -18.08 18.39
N CYS A 555 37.77 -19.37 18.20
CA CYS A 555 37.48 -20.32 19.30
C CYS A 555 38.75 -20.62 20.10
N ARG A 556 39.20 -19.64 20.91
CA ARG A 556 40.53 -19.63 21.53
C ARG A 556 40.79 -20.82 22.44
N SER A 557 39.76 -21.34 23.11
CA SER A 557 39.86 -22.47 24.03
C SER A 557 39.70 -23.84 23.36
N LEU A 558 39.36 -23.88 22.06
CA LEU A 558 39.11 -25.13 21.34
C LEU A 558 40.41 -25.93 21.28
N SER A 559 40.43 -27.07 21.97
CA SER A 559 41.66 -27.87 22.15
C SER A 559 41.72 -29.08 21.23
N SER A 560 40.57 -29.65 20.89
CA SER A 560 40.39 -30.73 19.93
C SER A 560 39.18 -30.48 19.04
N VAL A 561 39.27 -30.94 17.79
CA VAL A 561 38.13 -31.03 16.86
C VAL A 561 38.24 -32.33 16.08
N VAL A 562 37.14 -33.07 16.04
CA VAL A 562 37.00 -34.26 15.20
C VAL A 562 36.22 -33.85 13.95
N ILE A 563 36.88 -33.90 12.80
CA ILE A 563 36.27 -33.66 11.50
C ILE A 563 35.81 -35.02 10.95
N PRO A 564 34.51 -35.26 10.74
CA PRO A 564 34.01 -36.56 10.33
C PRO A 564 34.29 -36.86 8.85
N ASP A 565 34.35 -38.15 8.49
CA ASP A 565 34.61 -38.67 7.13
C ASP A 565 33.57 -38.24 6.07
N SER A 566 32.50 -37.57 6.49
CA SER A 566 31.50 -36.98 5.58
C SER A 566 31.93 -35.63 5.01
N VAL A 567 32.87 -34.93 5.66
CA VAL A 567 33.29 -33.58 5.28
C VAL A 567 34.17 -33.61 4.04
N THR A 568 33.77 -32.88 3.00
CA THR A 568 34.56 -32.73 1.77
C THR A 568 35.24 -31.37 1.68
N THR A 569 34.70 -30.35 2.36
CA THR A 569 35.15 -28.96 2.27
C THR A 569 35.32 -28.33 3.65
N ILE A 570 36.47 -27.68 3.85
CA ILE A 570 36.75 -26.80 4.99
C ILE A 570 36.98 -25.39 4.45
N GLY A 571 36.12 -24.43 4.80
CA GLY A 571 36.14 -23.06 4.30
C GLY A 571 37.32 -22.19 4.79
N ASP A 572 37.46 -21.01 4.20
CA ASP A 572 38.53 -20.07 4.49
C ASP A 572 38.53 -19.67 5.97
N SER A 573 39.71 -19.70 6.61
CA SER A 573 39.89 -19.34 8.03
C SER A 573 38.99 -20.11 9.02
N ALA A 574 38.44 -21.28 8.65
CA ALA A 574 37.48 -22.03 9.46
C ALA A 574 37.90 -22.27 10.93
N PHE A 575 39.19 -22.47 11.21
CA PHE A 575 39.76 -22.64 12.57
C PHE A 575 40.80 -21.57 12.91
N ASN A 576 40.77 -20.41 12.24
CA ASN A 576 41.75 -19.34 12.47
C ASN A 576 41.68 -18.86 13.93
N GLY A 577 42.81 -18.71 14.61
CA GLY A 577 42.86 -18.20 15.97
C GLY A 577 42.37 -19.18 17.04
N CYS A 578 42.20 -20.47 16.72
CA CYS A 578 42.01 -21.55 17.69
C CYS A 578 43.33 -21.82 18.44
N LYS A 579 43.66 -20.92 19.37
CA LYS A 579 44.98 -20.86 20.03
C LYS A 579 45.33 -22.12 20.80
N SER A 580 44.35 -22.79 21.40
CA SER A 580 44.53 -24.02 22.17
C SER A 580 44.51 -25.30 21.33
N LEU A 581 44.17 -25.24 20.04
CA LEU A 581 44.03 -26.43 19.21
C LEU A 581 45.41 -27.08 19.03
N SER A 582 45.61 -28.26 19.61
CA SER A 582 46.91 -28.94 19.60
C SER A 582 47.05 -29.95 18.48
N SER A 583 45.93 -30.59 18.10
CA SER A 583 45.89 -31.63 17.10
C SER A 583 44.58 -31.63 16.35
N VAL A 584 44.61 -32.00 15.07
CA VAL A 584 43.42 -32.15 14.23
C VAL A 584 43.56 -33.38 13.34
N VAL A 585 42.49 -34.15 13.19
CA VAL A 585 42.40 -35.24 12.22
C VAL A 585 41.68 -34.69 10.98
N ILE A 586 42.32 -34.78 9.81
CA ILE A 586 41.71 -34.42 8.52
C ILE A 586 41.39 -35.71 7.77
N PRO A 587 40.11 -36.01 7.51
CA PRO A 587 39.71 -37.27 6.90
C PRO A 587 39.97 -37.32 5.38
N ASP A 588 39.98 -38.54 4.83
CA ASP A 588 40.25 -38.82 3.42
C ASP A 588 39.26 -38.19 2.45
N SER A 589 38.05 -37.91 2.94
CA SER A 589 36.98 -37.26 2.19
C SER A 589 37.28 -35.81 1.85
N VAL A 590 38.18 -35.14 2.57
CA VAL A 590 38.48 -33.72 2.36
C VAL A 590 39.21 -33.54 1.02
N THR A 591 38.55 -32.80 0.13
CA THR A 591 39.03 -32.42 -1.20
C THR A 591 39.34 -30.94 -1.32
N THR A 592 38.91 -30.13 -0.35
CA THR A 592 39.12 -28.68 -0.36
C THR A 592 39.37 -28.17 1.06
N ILE A 593 40.47 -27.42 1.22
CA ILE A 593 40.84 -26.70 2.44
C ILE A 593 41.09 -25.26 2.01
N GLY A 594 40.35 -24.33 2.60
CA GLY A 594 40.44 -22.90 2.30
C GLY A 594 41.73 -22.25 2.80
N ASP A 595 41.89 -20.98 2.47
CA ASP A 595 43.05 -20.20 2.86
C ASP A 595 43.06 -19.94 4.38
N SER A 596 44.25 -19.99 5.00
CA SER A 596 44.44 -19.63 6.41
C SER A 596 43.60 -20.42 7.43
N VAL A 597 43.14 -21.64 7.08
CA VAL A 597 42.28 -22.47 7.95
C VAL A 597 42.78 -22.59 9.38
N PHE A 598 44.08 -22.83 9.58
CA PHE A 598 44.70 -22.92 10.92
C PHE A 598 45.61 -21.72 11.22
N TRP A 599 45.33 -20.56 10.64
CA TRP A 599 46.11 -19.36 10.96
C TRP A 599 45.99 -19.01 12.43
N ALA A 600 47.07 -18.49 13.04
CA ALA A 600 47.15 -18.20 14.48
C ALA A 600 46.78 -19.36 15.44
N CYS A 601 46.80 -20.62 14.99
CA CYS A 601 46.72 -21.81 15.83
C CYS A 601 48.10 -22.13 16.44
N TYR A 602 48.47 -21.39 17.49
CA TYR A 602 49.84 -21.44 18.03
C TYR A 602 50.20 -22.76 18.72
N SER A 603 49.24 -23.47 19.31
CA SER A 603 49.48 -24.78 19.95
C SER A 603 49.44 -25.97 18.99
N LEU A 604 49.02 -25.77 17.73
CA LEU A 604 48.84 -26.86 16.77
C LEU A 604 50.19 -27.49 16.49
N ASN A 605 50.37 -28.76 16.85
CA ASN A 605 51.62 -29.49 16.70
C ASN A 605 51.48 -30.74 15.83
N SER A 606 50.25 -31.25 15.65
CA SER A 606 49.97 -32.46 14.87
C SER A 606 48.76 -32.29 13.97
N ILE A 607 48.91 -32.59 12.69
CA ILE A 607 47.83 -32.71 11.71
C ILE A 607 47.83 -34.15 11.21
N ILE A 608 46.86 -34.93 11.63
CA ILE A 608 46.80 -36.38 11.38
C ILE A 608 46.01 -36.62 10.10
N VAL A 609 46.61 -37.34 9.16
CA VAL A 609 46.03 -37.71 7.85
C VAL A 609 46.33 -39.17 7.55
N SER A 610 45.53 -39.84 6.72
CA SER A 610 45.93 -41.16 6.18
C SER A 610 47.09 -41.03 5.19
N ARG A 611 47.74 -42.15 4.91
CA ARG A 611 48.74 -42.25 3.85
C ARG A 611 48.16 -41.89 2.47
N SER A 612 46.90 -42.21 2.19
CA SER A 612 46.21 -41.87 0.94
C SER A 612 45.90 -40.38 0.79
N ALA A 613 45.68 -39.67 1.90
CA ALA A 613 45.35 -38.24 1.90
C ALA A 613 46.58 -37.32 1.96
N TYR A 614 47.74 -37.84 2.40
CA TYR A 614 48.94 -37.06 2.72
C TYR A 614 49.34 -36.01 1.66
N GLU A 615 49.63 -36.43 0.42
CA GLU A 615 50.10 -35.52 -0.64
C GLU A 615 49.07 -34.43 -0.97
N ARG A 616 47.80 -34.81 -1.00
CA ARG A 616 46.69 -33.89 -1.30
C ARG A 616 46.54 -32.84 -0.21
N VAL A 617 46.47 -33.27 1.06
CA VAL A 617 46.30 -32.37 2.20
C VAL A 617 47.52 -31.47 2.38
N CYS A 618 48.74 -32.01 2.27
CA CYS A 618 49.97 -31.22 2.32
C CYS A 618 50.01 -30.14 1.23
N GLY A 619 49.52 -30.44 0.03
CA GLY A 619 49.42 -29.47 -1.07
C GLY A 619 48.49 -28.30 -0.77
N MET A 620 47.42 -28.54 -0.01
CA MET A 620 46.40 -27.54 0.36
C MET A 620 46.76 -26.75 1.62
N LEU A 621 47.64 -27.27 2.48
CA LEU A 621 48.06 -26.59 3.71
C LEU A 621 49.12 -25.52 3.47
N ASP A 622 49.06 -24.47 4.30
CA ASP A 622 50.13 -23.50 4.51
C ASP A 622 51.50 -24.20 4.64
N VAL A 623 52.52 -23.70 3.96
CA VAL A 623 53.88 -24.29 3.95
C VAL A 623 54.42 -24.54 5.36
N ARG A 624 54.16 -23.63 6.32
CA ARG A 624 54.61 -23.77 7.72
C ARG A 624 53.97 -24.95 8.45
N LEU A 625 52.78 -25.40 8.05
CA LEU A 625 52.03 -26.46 8.71
C LEU A 625 52.41 -27.85 8.18
N ARG A 626 53.00 -27.93 6.98
CA ARG A 626 53.41 -29.21 6.36
C ARG A 626 54.36 -30.02 7.24
N SER A 627 55.21 -29.35 8.00
CA SER A 627 56.14 -29.99 8.97
C SER A 627 55.44 -30.65 10.17
N LYS A 628 54.14 -30.38 10.37
CA LYS A 628 53.33 -30.89 11.48
C LYS A 628 52.40 -32.02 11.04
N VAL A 629 52.44 -32.43 9.77
CA VAL A 629 51.58 -33.48 9.23
C VAL A 629 52.14 -34.86 9.62
N VAL A 630 51.30 -35.70 10.20
CA VAL A 630 51.63 -37.05 10.68
C VAL A 630 50.72 -38.06 9.98
N ILE A 631 51.30 -39.18 9.54
CA ILE A 631 50.57 -40.27 8.89
C ILE A 631 49.94 -41.15 9.98
N LYS A 632 48.62 -41.30 9.95
CA LYS A 632 47.84 -42.05 10.94
C LYS A 632 48.32 -43.48 11.11
N GLU A 633 48.66 -44.16 10.00
CA GLU A 633 49.11 -45.55 9.97
C GLU A 633 50.51 -45.76 10.57
N ASP A 634 51.26 -44.68 10.81
CA ASP A 634 52.61 -44.71 11.40
C ASP A 634 52.59 -44.44 12.92
N LEU A 635 51.41 -44.27 13.53
CA LEU A 635 51.24 -44.12 14.97
C LEU A 635 51.19 -45.50 15.65
N ASP A 636 51.96 -45.69 16.72
CA ASP A 636 52.18 -47.00 17.37
C ASP A 636 50.98 -47.50 18.21
N SER A 637 49.96 -46.67 18.46
CA SER A 637 48.73 -47.06 19.16
C SER A 637 47.52 -46.16 18.84
N ASP A 638 46.30 -46.69 18.94
CA ASP A 638 45.05 -45.89 18.83
C ASP A 638 44.92 -44.85 19.97
N ASP A 639 45.68 -45.01 21.08
CA ASP A 639 45.75 -44.05 22.19
C ASP A 639 46.51 -42.75 21.84
N ASP A 640 47.24 -42.73 20.72
CA ASP A 640 47.92 -41.53 20.18
C ASP A 640 47.01 -40.66 19.30
N LEU A 641 45.77 -41.10 19.06
CA LEU A 641 44.75 -40.30 18.36
C LEU A 641 44.00 -39.41 19.36
N PRO A 642 43.83 -38.11 19.07
CA PRO A 642 42.98 -37.25 19.90
C PRO A 642 41.52 -37.71 19.75
N PHE A 643 40.99 -38.35 20.80
CA PHE A 643 39.64 -38.91 20.93
C PHE A 643 38.52 -38.08 20.29
#